data_AF-C6AET2-F1
#
_entry.id   AF-C6AET2-F1
#
_cell.length_a   1.000
_cell.length_b   1.000
_cell.length_c   1.000
_cell.angle_alpha   90.00
_cell.angle_beta   90.00
_cell.angle_gamma   90.00
#
_symmetry.space_group_name_H-M   'P 1'
#
loop_
_entity.id
_entity.type
_entity.pdbx_description
1 polymer ?
#
loop_
_entity_poly.entity_id
_entity_poly.type
_entity_poly.pdbx_seq_one_letter_code
_entity_poly.pdbx_strand_id
1 'polypeptide(L)'
;MKENTKHYASSTQEELQEQHPAISAAISKQINKASQNFFYPNSKLLKNKYRIKEQEILKEQCCDDVKKEMIKLRQEPLPEQFNSSYLKYLHQRLFSRAFEWAGQTREEPFTFEDGTVASMPILKRKEFTKPFAIGRKIQEGLEKLDKTLAEKNNLQGLTREEFVEQAAGIMIDLHHMHPFREGNRRTKRLFVEKLAQAAGHELDFSLVSKKRKDFVRAAAMEHSNPEPMKHLLEDISNPEKLLILQEFINSMRELGLDEKNYYLAVVAKEGETYHGTYRGSGPNGFMLDANGIFILGNKKDLTPEQIQTLKIGDALSFTAPKTQNPEKNQQKTFLPEKKRAALTNDEITKKSKDNASIQTKKKEKAHFSPWIAPHALHDSIEVMSQSLQEQMTNPIAQSASSMRQMQKDFQKNTLQTSNTATNNPISVQMTKEKRSDHQERTKQPPKKAMAYWDTGTKKMDTVPLILQEKLSSSPETEENKTMYRNFFCPNSITLKNKYGINDYKKLKVQCAHDTTKAIIHLRQEAPPQKLTSTYLQYIHHTLFKNTFEWAGQTREKPFTFEDGTVAYMPMMKKAGISFASAKQIQEGLENLDKILSETNSLKGLTRETFVEYVTEMLIQLNYTHPFREGNGRTQRMFFEKLGQVAGHTLDFSLATEKRMNLASISSLKHNDKEEMKHLLEDISNPEKILILKEFIDNMKHIGFENIHHHLIITAKEGHTYKGFYRGSGPNGFMLDANGIFILGNKKDLTPEQIQTLKIGDALSFTAPKVQNQQEVLIPAETIAPLTNNEIATKIKNNASIQARRKEIETLCQIIYGNRHILQERIEMIHENHTEGEQLTYQIATSPQSISKLSGSNVFGIKNNARAHAEANILPLCRAIDRYINIFKQTERDILHTHHIKQRRCEQSVKIPEAWMKNLFSLSKAQQQEILSNSPELRGEIRTYIKKINERLSSSEHEAIKENNPEKLAKCLGTSTVKAKEIMEIVKQIKEIEQHIQPMYFYNHKFDECLAPNQHQPTKTNNKKKRSNTLDKEAIKVQKMKENVNQSSKRQENIQPHKTEHAKAMTMNI
;
A
#
# COMPACT_ATOMS: atom_id res chain seq x y z
N MET A 1 54.36 -34.65 -27.79
CA MET A 1 53.26 -33.64 -27.79
C MET A 1 52.74 -33.38 -26.37
N LYS A 2 53.51 -32.68 -25.53
CA LYS A 2 53.07 -32.19 -24.20
C LYS A 2 53.94 -30.98 -23.78
N GLU A 3 53.58 -29.75 -24.15
CA GLU A 3 54.21 -28.53 -23.57
C GLU A 3 53.53 -27.19 -23.91
N ASN A 4 53.10 -26.98 -25.17
CA ASN A 4 52.70 -25.65 -25.68
C ASN A 4 51.40 -25.02 -25.11
N THR A 5 50.82 -25.54 -24.03
CA THR A 5 49.58 -24.98 -23.43
C THR A 5 49.79 -23.77 -22.51
N LYS A 6 51.03 -23.37 -22.18
CA LYS A 6 51.29 -22.28 -21.20
C LYS A 6 51.34 -20.86 -21.77
N HIS A 7 51.64 -20.64 -23.06
CA HIS A 7 51.99 -19.29 -23.55
C HIS A 7 50.83 -18.40 -24.02
N TYR A 8 49.67 -18.95 -24.39
CA TYR A 8 48.61 -18.20 -25.09
C TYR A 8 47.63 -17.40 -24.19
N ALA A 9 47.92 -17.25 -22.90
CA ALA A 9 47.04 -16.55 -21.96
C ALA A 9 47.29 -15.04 -21.81
N SER A 10 48.39 -14.50 -22.38
CA SER A 10 48.91 -13.18 -21.98
C SER A 10 48.77 -12.02 -22.98
N SER A 11 48.37 -12.27 -24.23
CA SER A 11 48.25 -11.24 -25.26
C SER A 11 47.02 -10.35 -25.08
N THR A 12 47.21 -9.04 -25.18
CA THR A 12 46.18 -8.01 -25.14
C THR A 12 45.47 -7.85 -26.48
N GLN A 13 44.33 -7.15 -26.49
CA GLN A 13 43.53 -6.96 -27.71
C GLN A 13 44.23 -6.05 -28.74
N GLU A 14 45.20 -5.23 -28.32
CA GLU A 14 46.03 -4.40 -29.19
C GLU A 14 47.10 -5.25 -29.91
N GLU A 15 47.78 -6.17 -29.20
CA GLU A 15 48.72 -7.16 -29.80
C GLU A 15 47.99 -8.15 -30.74
N LEU A 16 46.69 -8.39 -30.54
CA LEU A 16 45.88 -9.32 -31.34
C LEU A 16 45.35 -8.73 -32.67
N GLN A 17 45.70 -7.49 -33.01
CA GLN A 17 45.36 -6.88 -34.31
C GLN A 17 46.43 -7.09 -35.40
N GLU A 18 47.66 -7.50 -35.04
CA GLU A 18 48.74 -7.77 -36.01
C GLU A 18 48.81 -9.23 -36.50
N GLN A 19 47.95 -10.13 -36.00
CA GLN A 19 47.94 -11.54 -36.41
C GLN A 19 46.65 -11.96 -37.13
N HIS A 20 46.78 -12.91 -38.05
CA HIS A 20 45.75 -13.29 -39.05
C HIS A 20 44.31 -13.37 -38.49
N PRO A 21 43.30 -12.81 -39.17
CA PRO A 21 41.92 -12.72 -38.67
C PRO A 21 41.30 -14.05 -38.21
N ALA A 22 41.63 -15.16 -38.86
CA ALA A 22 41.14 -16.50 -38.49
C ALA A 22 41.65 -16.96 -37.10
N ILE A 23 42.89 -16.62 -36.75
CA ILE A 23 43.51 -16.94 -35.45
C ILE A 23 42.87 -16.07 -34.37
N SER A 24 42.73 -14.76 -34.63
CA SER A 24 42.07 -13.81 -33.73
C SER A 24 40.61 -14.21 -33.44
N ALA A 25 39.87 -14.70 -34.45
CA ALA A 25 38.52 -15.23 -34.28
C ALA A 25 38.47 -16.53 -33.46
N ALA A 26 39.41 -17.46 -33.66
CA ALA A 26 39.51 -18.70 -32.90
C ALA A 26 39.82 -18.45 -31.42
N ILE A 27 40.82 -17.60 -31.14
CA ILE A 27 41.19 -17.16 -29.78
C ILE A 27 40.01 -16.45 -29.12
N SER A 28 39.35 -15.52 -29.82
CA SER A 28 38.15 -14.84 -29.31
C SER A 28 37.03 -15.81 -28.96
N LYS A 29 36.80 -16.85 -29.77
CA LYS A 29 35.81 -17.91 -29.49
C LYS A 29 36.19 -18.75 -28.26
N GLN A 30 37.47 -19.02 -28.06
CA GLN A 30 37.99 -19.77 -26.91
C GLN A 30 37.95 -18.97 -25.61
N ILE A 31 38.34 -17.68 -25.62
CA ILE A 31 38.20 -16.76 -24.48
C ILE A 31 36.73 -16.63 -24.08
N ASN A 32 35.82 -16.42 -25.05
CA ASN A 32 34.39 -16.37 -24.76
C ASN A 32 33.88 -17.68 -24.12
N LYS A 33 34.32 -18.85 -24.60
CA LYS A 33 33.97 -20.16 -24.01
C LYS A 33 34.48 -20.29 -22.57
N ALA A 34 35.73 -19.93 -22.29
CA ALA A 34 36.29 -19.93 -20.93
C ALA A 34 35.53 -18.97 -20.00
N SER A 35 35.12 -17.79 -20.49
CA SER A 35 34.32 -16.84 -19.72
C SER A 35 32.90 -17.35 -19.40
N GLN A 36 32.31 -18.23 -20.21
CA GLN A 36 31.04 -18.88 -19.87
C GLN A 36 31.17 -19.89 -18.73
N ASN A 37 32.34 -20.52 -18.54
CA ASN A 37 32.52 -21.55 -17.50
C ASN A 37 32.47 -21.02 -16.06
N PHE A 38 32.52 -19.70 -15.85
CA PHE A 38 32.21 -19.07 -14.55
C PHE A 38 30.73 -19.20 -14.16
N PHE A 39 29.83 -19.50 -15.11
CA PHE A 39 28.39 -19.61 -14.89
C PHE A 39 27.92 -21.08 -14.94
N TYR A 40 26.75 -21.37 -14.39
CA TYR A 40 26.10 -22.66 -14.66
C TYR A 40 25.70 -22.78 -16.14
N PRO A 41 25.71 -23.99 -16.73
CA PRO A 41 25.25 -24.21 -18.09
C PRO A 41 23.86 -23.60 -18.35
N ASN A 42 23.73 -22.93 -19.50
CA ASN A 42 22.51 -22.21 -19.92
C ASN A 42 22.01 -21.12 -18.94
N SER A 43 22.85 -20.64 -18.03
CA SER A 43 22.51 -19.61 -17.04
C SER A 43 23.43 -18.40 -17.10
N LYS A 44 22.97 -17.27 -16.54
CA LYS A 44 23.78 -16.07 -16.27
C LYS A 44 24.19 -15.96 -14.80
N LEU A 45 23.95 -17.01 -14.01
CA LEU A 45 24.33 -17.08 -12.60
C LEU A 45 25.69 -17.74 -12.42
N LEU A 46 26.53 -17.13 -11.59
CA LEU A 46 27.85 -17.65 -11.21
C LEU A 46 27.73 -19.01 -10.51
N LYS A 47 28.62 -19.94 -10.87
CA LYS A 47 28.86 -21.16 -10.10
C LYS A 47 29.24 -20.80 -8.66
N ASN A 48 28.62 -21.47 -7.69
CA ASN A 48 28.78 -21.18 -6.28
C ASN A 48 28.69 -22.45 -5.42
N LYS A 49 29.43 -22.49 -4.31
CA LYS A 49 29.53 -23.64 -3.41
C LYS A 49 28.22 -23.96 -2.69
N TYR A 50 27.34 -22.98 -2.52
CA TYR A 50 25.98 -23.20 -2.02
C TYR A 50 25.09 -24.00 -2.99
N ARG A 51 25.55 -24.21 -4.24
CA ARG A 51 24.80 -24.85 -5.33
C ARG A 51 23.47 -24.15 -5.66
N ILE A 52 23.32 -22.89 -5.24
CA ILE A 52 22.12 -22.06 -5.46
C ILE A 52 22.03 -21.67 -6.92
N LYS A 53 20.87 -21.94 -7.54
CA LYS A 53 20.60 -21.60 -8.96
C LYS A 53 19.70 -20.37 -9.15
N GLU A 54 19.45 -19.59 -8.08
CA GLU A 54 18.78 -18.29 -8.14
C GLU A 54 19.72 -17.10 -7.96
N GLN A 55 19.49 -16.01 -8.70
CA GLN A 55 20.26 -14.78 -8.53
C GLN A 55 19.97 -14.03 -7.22
N GLU A 56 18.73 -13.99 -6.75
CA GLU A 56 18.38 -13.21 -5.55
C GLU A 56 18.70 -13.97 -4.26
N ILE A 57 18.39 -15.27 -4.16
CA ILE A 57 18.84 -16.12 -3.02
C ILE A 57 20.37 -16.18 -2.95
N LEU A 58 21.09 -16.26 -4.08
CA LEU A 58 22.56 -16.20 -4.07
C LEU A 58 23.06 -14.85 -3.55
N LYS A 59 22.40 -13.74 -3.90
CA LYS A 59 22.76 -12.42 -3.36
C LYS A 59 22.52 -12.35 -1.85
N GLU A 60 21.40 -12.85 -1.36
CA GLU A 60 21.02 -12.84 0.06
C GLU A 60 22.02 -13.66 0.89
N GLN A 61 22.17 -14.95 0.57
CA GLN A 61 23.09 -15.86 1.26
C GLN A 61 24.55 -15.37 1.20
N CYS A 62 25.01 -14.92 0.02
CA CYS A 62 26.35 -14.35 -0.13
C CYS A 62 26.51 -13.03 0.64
N CYS A 63 25.47 -12.20 0.73
CA CYS A 63 25.55 -10.95 1.49
C CYS A 63 25.70 -11.23 2.99
N ASP A 64 24.99 -12.21 3.54
CA ASP A 64 25.02 -12.49 4.97
C ASP A 64 26.28 -13.22 5.41
N ASP A 65 26.81 -14.15 4.61
CA ASP A 65 28.12 -14.73 4.87
C ASP A 65 29.25 -13.68 4.72
N VAL A 66 29.18 -12.78 3.73
CA VAL A 66 30.11 -11.65 3.59
C VAL A 66 30.02 -10.68 4.78
N LYS A 67 28.81 -10.34 5.27
CA LYS A 67 28.64 -9.49 6.47
C LYS A 67 29.34 -10.11 7.69
N LYS A 68 29.09 -11.40 7.95
CA LYS A 68 29.69 -12.14 9.07
C LYS A 68 31.22 -12.15 8.97
N GLU A 69 31.76 -12.35 7.77
CA GLU A 69 33.22 -12.40 7.57
C GLU A 69 33.88 -11.01 7.63
N MET A 70 33.22 -9.95 7.13
CA MET A 70 33.70 -8.57 7.29
C MET A 70 33.86 -8.17 8.76
N ILE A 71 33.00 -8.66 9.66
CA ILE A 71 33.10 -8.38 11.10
C ILE A 71 34.39 -9.01 11.67
N LYS A 72 34.70 -10.27 11.32
CA LYS A 72 35.94 -10.94 11.75
C LYS A 72 37.17 -10.25 11.18
N LEU A 73 37.18 -9.96 9.88
CA LEU A 73 38.31 -9.31 9.20
C LEU A 73 38.62 -7.91 9.75
N ARG A 74 37.61 -7.21 10.30
CA ARG A 74 37.84 -5.95 11.03
C ARG A 74 38.55 -6.15 12.36
N GLN A 75 38.23 -7.23 13.07
CA GLN A 75 38.85 -7.63 14.35
C GLN A 75 40.24 -8.26 14.16
N GLU A 76 40.54 -8.82 12.99
CA GLU A 76 41.88 -9.33 12.66
C GLU A 76 42.95 -8.22 12.67
N PRO A 77 44.17 -8.54 13.16
CA PRO A 77 45.28 -7.59 13.20
C PRO A 77 45.64 -7.12 11.79
N LEU A 78 46.31 -5.97 11.73
CA LEU A 78 46.81 -5.40 10.48
C LEU A 78 48.01 -6.23 9.97
N PRO A 79 48.13 -6.44 8.65
CA PRO A 79 49.34 -7.02 8.07
C PRO A 79 50.49 -6.02 8.13
N GLU A 80 51.73 -6.52 8.13
CA GLU A 80 52.94 -5.69 8.04
C GLU A 80 53.08 -5.02 6.65
N GLN A 81 52.53 -5.65 5.61
CA GLN A 81 52.58 -5.18 4.22
C GLN A 81 51.18 -5.17 3.59
N PHE A 82 50.84 -4.06 2.94
CA PHE A 82 49.65 -3.94 2.10
C PHE A 82 50.05 -4.12 0.63
N ASN A 83 49.57 -5.19 0.02
CA ASN A 83 49.91 -5.59 -1.34
C ASN A 83 48.79 -6.44 -1.96
N SER A 84 48.99 -6.87 -3.21
CA SER A 84 48.07 -7.67 -4.00
C SER A 84 47.78 -9.02 -3.35
N SER A 85 48.75 -9.61 -2.66
CA SER A 85 48.56 -10.82 -1.84
C SER A 85 47.58 -10.59 -0.69
N TYR A 86 47.65 -9.45 0.01
CA TYR A 86 46.64 -9.08 1.02
C TYR A 86 45.27 -8.79 0.40
N LEU A 87 45.23 -8.17 -0.80
CA LEU A 87 43.99 -7.97 -1.55
C LEU A 87 43.35 -9.30 -2.00
N LYS A 88 44.14 -10.26 -2.49
CA LYS A 88 43.73 -11.64 -2.81
C LYS A 88 43.26 -12.37 -1.53
N TYR A 89 43.96 -12.25 -0.41
CA TYR A 89 43.57 -12.80 0.90
C TYR A 89 42.21 -12.27 1.38
N LEU A 90 41.99 -10.95 1.35
CA LEU A 90 40.71 -10.36 1.74
C LEU A 90 39.58 -10.86 0.84
N HIS A 91 39.81 -11.01 -0.47
CA HIS A 91 38.81 -11.61 -1.36
C HIS A 91 38.57 -13.09 -1.02
N GLN A 92 39.63 -13.87 -0.80
CA GLN A 92 39.54 -15.27 -0.42
C GLN A 92 38.71 -15.45 0.84
N ARG A 93 39.01 -14.73 1.93
CA ARG A 93 38.25 -14.80 3.18
C ARG A 93 36.78 -14.47 2.94
N LEU A 94 36.48 -13.28 2.39
CA LEU A 94 35.12 -12.80 2.15
C LEU A 94 34.25 -13.74 1.29
N PHE A 95 34.84 -14.45 0.32
CA PHE A 95 34.09 -15.21 -0.69
C PHE A 95 34.34 -16.72 -0.68
N SER A 96 35.24 -17.25 0.16
CA SER A 96 35.60 -18.68 0.28
C SER A 96 34.42 -19.63 0.42
N ARG A 97 33.37 -19.18 1.11
CA ARG A 97 32.10 -19.92 1.33
C ARG A 97 31.15 -19.86 0.13
N ALA A 98 31.27 -18.83 -0.70
CA ALA A 98 30.40 -18.59 -1.85
C ALA A 98 30.99 -19.17 -3.15
N PHE A 99 32.29 -19.00 -3.39
CA PHE A 99 32.93 -19.26 -4.67
C PHE A 99 34.20 -20.11 -4.52
N GLU A 100 34.48 -20.98 -5.50
CA GLU A 100 35.70 -21.79 -5.56
C GLU A 100 36.93 -20.95 -5.92
N TRP A 101 36.80 -20.08 -6.92
CA TRP A 101 37.81 -19.10 -7.36
C TRP A 101 38.06 -17.95 -6.38
N ALA A 102 37.59 -18.04 -5.13
CA ALA A 102 37.70 -16.96 -4.16
C ALA A 102 39.18 -16.67 -3.81
N GLY A 103 39.69 -15.55 -4.30
CA GLY A 103 41.08 -15.09 -4.12
C GLY A 103 41.87 -15.03 -5.43
N GLN A 104 41.41 -15.75 -6.46
CA GLN A 104 42.01 -15.75 -7.79
C GLN A 104 41.54 -14.53 -8.60
N THR A 105 42.41 -13.94 -9.40
CA THR A 105 42.01 -12.85 -10.31
C THR A 105 41.32 -13.41 -11.55
N ARG A 106 40.61 -12.56 -12.30
CA ARG A 106 39.66 -13.03 -13.32
C ARG A 106 40.34 -13.48 -14.62
N GLU A 107 41.53 -13.01 -14.89
CA GLU A 107 42.37 -13.38 -16.04
C GLU A 107 43.13 -14.69 -15.83
N GLU A 108 43.49 -15.00 -14.58
CA GLU A 108 44.12 -16.27 -14.19
C GLU A 108 43.17 -17.45 -14.50
N PRO A 109 43.61 -18.49 -15.23
CA PRO A 109 42.77 -19.66 -15.50
C PRO A 109 42.48 -20.48 -14.23
N PHE A 110 41.20 -20.55 -13.86
CA PHE A 110 40.74 -21.31 -12.70
C PHE A 110 40.02 -22.60 -13.10
N THR A 111 40.40 -23.73 -12.50
CA THR A 111 39.71 -25.02 -12.68
C THR A 111 38.73 -25.27 -11.54
N PHE A 112 37.44 -25.42 -11.87
CA PHE A 112 36.37 -25.77 -10.92
C PHE A 112 36.42 -27.25 -10.50
N GLU A 113 35.74 -27.59 -9.39
CA GLU A 113 35.52 -28.97 -8.95
C GLU A 113 34.82 -29.84 -10.01
N ASP A 114 34.05 -29.23 -10.94
CA ASP A 114 33.42 -29.90 -12.07
C ASP A 114 34.33 -30.09 -13.31
N GLY A 115 35.64 -29.86 -13.15
CA GLY A 115 36.66 -30.05 -14.18
C GLY A 115 36.67 -28.99 -15.29
N THR A 116 35.76 -28.02 -15.27
CA THR A 116 35.78 -26.92 -16.25
C THR A 116 36.79 -25.84 -15.89
N VAL A 117 37.51 -25.33 -16.88
CA VAL A 117 38.45 -24.21 -16.72
C VAL A 117 37.79 -22.90 -17.16
N ALA A 118 37.87 -21.86 -16.34
CA ALA A 118 37.31 -20.55 -16.62
C ALA A 118 38.36 -19.42 -16.52
N SER A 119 38.24 -18.44 -17.41
CA SER A 119 38.98 -17.18 -17.36
C SER A 119 38.18 -16.09 -18.08
N MET A 120 38.35 -14.85 -17.62
CA MET A 120 37.64 -13.65 -18.09
C MET A 120 38.60 -12.43 -18.16
N PRO A 121 39.63 -12.50 -19.02
CA PRO A 121 40.59 -11.41 -19.20
C PRO A 121 39.94 -10.14 -19.75
N ILE A 122 38.87 -10.26 -20.55
CA ILE A 122 38.09 -9.14 -21.07
C ILE A 122 36.80 -9.00 -20.25
N LEU A 123 36.54 -7.82 -19.69
CA LEU A 123 35.30 -7.49 -18.99
C LEU A 123 34.81 -6.09 -19.37
N LYS A 124 33.62 -5.99 -19.96
CA LYS A 124 32.88 -4.74 -20.15
C LYS A 124 31.49 -4.87 -19.51
N ARG A 125 31.05 -3.84 -18.78
CA ARG A 125 29.67 -3.72 -18.28
C ARG A 125 28.91 -2.71 -19.13
N LYS A 126 27.60 -2.92 -19.32
CA LYS A 126 26.73 -1.98 -20.07
C LYS A 126 26.67 -0.57 -19.47
N GLU A 127 27.02 -0.45 -18.19
CA GLU A 127 27.07 0.80 -17.43
C GLU A 127 28.22 1.74 -17.86
N PHE A 128 29.16 1.29 -18.70
CA PHE A 128 30.36 2.04 -19.07
C PHE A 128 30.69 2.00 -20.57
N THR A 129 31.22 3.11 -21.10
CA THR A 129 31.71 3.20 -22.49
C THR A 129 33.01 2.42 -22.65
N LYS A 130 33.92 2.51 -21.68
CA LYS A 130 35.22 1.84 -21.62
C LYS A 130 35.11 0.44 -20.98
N PRO A 131 35.92 -0.55 -21.41
CA PRO A 131 36.09 -1.80 -20.67
C PRO A 131 36.91 -1.58 -19.39
N PHE A 132 36.94 -2.58 -18.51
CA PHE A 132 37.99 -2.66 -17.47
C PHE A 132 39.32 -3.15 -18.08
N ALA A 133 40.40 -3.12 -17.32
CA ALA A 133 41.73 -3.58 -17.76
C ALA A 133 41.67 -4.98 -18.38
N ILE A 134 42.45 -5.21 -19.44
CA ILE A 134 42.39 -6.43 -20.27
C ILE A 134 43.64 -7.27 -20.07
N GLY A 135 43.46 -8.54 -19.69
CA GLY A 135 44.57 -9.51 -19.57
C GLY A 135 45.69 -9.03 -18.66
N ARG A 136 46.93 -9.01 -19.17
CA ARG A 136 48.15 -8.64 -18.44
C ARG A 136 48.06 -7.25 -17.77
N LYS A 137 47.29 -6.31 -18.32
CA LYS A 137 47.03 -4.98 -17.74
C LYS A 137 46.37 -5.01 -16.35
N ILE A 138 45.88 -6.16 -15.88
CA ILE A 138 45.41 -6.39 -14.49
C ILE A 138 46.59 -6.72 -13.57
N GLN A 139 47.48 -7.62 -13.99
CA GLN A 139 48.70 -7.98 -13.26
C GLN A 139 49.63 -6.78 -13.13
N GLU A 140 49.90 -6.06 -14.24
CA GLU A 140 50.69 -4.82 -14.26
C GLU A 140 50.14 -3.77 -13.28
N GLY A 141 48.81 -3.68 -13.14
CA GLY A 141 48.15 -2.79 -12.19
C GLY A 141 48.32 -3.21 -10.73
N LEU A 142 48.38 -4.52 -10.45
CA LEU A 142 48.67 -5.06 -9.12
C LEU A 142 50.15 -4.91 -8.76
N GLU A 143 51.07 -5.12 -9.70
CA GLU A 143 52.51 -4.87 -9.51
C GLU A 143 52.79 -3.38 -9.26
N LYS A 144 52.09 -2.47 -9.98
CA LYS A 144 52.10 -1.03 -9.72
C LYS A 144 51.58 -0.70 -8.32
N LEU A 145 50.48 -1.31 -7.88
CA LEU A 145 49.91 -1.11 -6.54
C LEU A 145 50.91 -1.49 -5.46
N ASP A 146 51.54 -2.66 -5.59
CA ASP A 146 52.46 -3.23 -4.60
C ASP A 146 53.73 -2.40 -4.50
N LYS A 147 54.28 -1.99 -5.65
CA LYS A 147 55.38 -1.03 -5.71
C LYS A 147 55.01 0.30 -5.03
N THR A 148 53.85 0.87 -5.35
CA THR A 148 53.39 2.16 -4.79
C THR A 148 53.23 2.11 -3.27
N LEU A 149 52.73 1.00 -2.73
CA LEU A 149 52.53 0.82 -1.29
C LEU A 149 53.84 0.54 -0.54
N ALA A 150 54.76 -0.21 -1.15
CA ALA A 150 56.10 -0.42 -0.59
C ALA A 150 56.92 0.88 -0.57
N GLU A 151 57.01 1.60 -1.69
CA GLU A 151 57.75 2.87 -1.82
C GLU A 151 57.23 3.97 -0.87
N LYS A 152 55.94 3.90 -0.49
CA LYS A 152 55.28 4.87 0.41
C LYS A 152 54.96 4.30 1.79
N ASN A 153 55.64 3.22 2.22
CA ASN A 153 55.50 2.61 3.55
C ASN A 153 54.03 2.43 4.01
N ASN A 154 53.20 1.75 3.21
CA ASN A 154 51.77 1.57 3.47
C ASN A 154 50.97 2.89 3.67
N LEU A 155 51.44 4.01 3.10
CA LEU A 155 50.93 5.38 3.30
C LEU A 155 51.07 5.94 4.74
N GLN A 156 51.90 5.33 5.58
CA GLN A 156 52.17 5.79 6.96
C GLN A 156 52.92 7.11 6.99
N GLY A 157 52.61 7.96 7.98
CA GLY A 157 53.32 9.22 8.24
C GLY A 157 52.91 10.39 7.32
N LEU A 158 52.01 10.16 6.37
CA LEU A 158 51.39 11.21 5.55
C LEU A 158 50.35 12.00 6.36
N THR A 159 50.14 13.28 6.03
CA THR A 159 48.96 14.00 6.53
C THR A 159 47.67 13.36 6.02
N ARG A 160 46.54 13.75 6.60
CA ARG A 160 45.22 13.21 6.23
C ARG A 160 44.85 13.58 4.79
N GLU A 161 45.24 14.78 4.34
CA GLU A 161 45.02 15.31 3.00
C GLU A 161 45.92 14.59 1.98
N GLU A 162 47.19 14.39 2.31
CA GLU A 162 48.14 13.60 1.51
C GLU A 162 47.70 12.14 1.38
N PHE A 163 47.25 11.54 2.50
CA PHE A 163 46.67 10.20 2.52
C PHE A 163 45.43 10.11 1.62
N VAL A 164 44.50 11.08 1.69
CA VAL A 164 43.31 11.17 0.83
C VAL A 164 43.69 11.23 -0.65
N GLU A 165 44.71 12.01 -1.04
CA GLU A 165 45.21 12.08 -2.42
C GLU A 165 45.71 10.71 -2.91
N GLN A 166 46.57 10.03 -2.13
CA GLN A 166 47.14 8.74 -2.51
C GLN A 166 46.10 7.60 -2.49
N ALA A 167 45.24 7.56 -1.47
CA ALA A 167 44.17 6.58 -1.36
C ALA A 167 43.11 6.74 -2.45
N ALA A 168 42.82 7.97 -2.90
CA ALA A 168 41.96 8.22 -4.06
C ALA A 168 42.55 7.61 -5.33
N GLY A 169 43.84 7.84 -5.61
CA GLY A 169 44.55 7.22 -6.73
C GLY A 169 44.48 5.69 -6.72
N ILE A 170 44.82 5.07 -5.59
CA ILE A 170 44.73 3.61 -5.39
C ILE A 170 43.30 3.10 -5.60
N MET A 171 42.28 3.81 -5.10
CA MET A 171 40.88 3.44 -5.31
C MET A 171 40.43 3.54 -6.77
N ILE A 172 40.99 4.47 -7.55
CA ILE A 172 40.70 4.67 -8.97
C ILE A 172 41.39 3.61 -9.83
N ASP A 173 42.65 3.28 -9.55
CA ASP A 173 43.33 2.14 -10.21
C ASP A 173 42.59 0.83 -9.92
N LEU A 174 42.17 0.59 -8.67
CA LEU A 174 41.32 -0.55 -8.28
C LEU A 174 39.87 -0.44 -8.79
N HIS A 175 39.44 0.66 -9.42
CA HIS A 175 38.22 0.71 -10.24
C HIS A 175 38.49 0.18 -11.66
N HIS A 176 39.56 0.66 -12.30
CA HIS A 176 39.92 0.29 -13.67
C HIS A 176 40.39 -1.16 -13.82
N MET A 177 41.21 -1.68 -12.89
CA MET A 177 41.66 -3.08 -12.91
C MET A 177 40.50 -4.07 -12.87
N HIS A 178 39.57 -3.88 -11.92
CA HIS A 178 38.48 -4.81 -11.59
C HIS A 178 38.99 -6.26 -11.43
N PRO A 179 39.98 -6.53 -10.54
CA PRO A 179 40.82 -7.73 -10.61
C PRO A 179 40.08 -9.06 -10.38
N PHE A 180 38.99 -9.08 -9.62
CA PHE A 180 38.23 -10.31 -9.34
C PHE A 180 37.01 -10.46 -10.27
N ARG A 181 36.48 -11.68 -10.42
CA ARG A 181 35.30 -11.92 -11.28
C ARG A 181 34.03 -11.23 -10.74
N GLU A 182 33.82 -11.21 -9.43
CA GLU A 182 32.80 -10.43 -8.72
C GLU A 182 33.35 -10.06 -7.34
N GLY A 183 32.62 -9.34 -6.49
CA GLY A 183 33.05 -9.08 -5.11
C GLY A 183 33.97 -7.86 -4.92
N ASN A 184 34.68 -7.42 -5.96
CA ASN A 184 35.60 -6.27 -6.00
C ASN A 184 35.22 -5.08 -5.09
N ARG A 185 33.95 -4.64 -5.14
CA ARG A 185 33.44 -3.48 -4.36
C ARG A 185 33.49 -3.65 -2.84
N ARG A 186 33.51 -4.88 -2.33
CA ARG A 186 33.61 -5.20 -0.90
C ARG A 186 35.09 -5.34 -0.51
N THR A 187 35.84 -6.15 -1.23
CA THR A 187 37.28 -6.37 -1.01
C THR A 187 38.06 -5.07 -0.97
N LYS A 188 37.96 -4.23 -2.01
CA LYS A 188 38.79 -3.01 -2.08
C LYS A 188 38.40 -1.94 -1.06
N ARG A 189 37.13 -1.89 -0.65
CA ARG A 189 36.71 -1.02 0.46
C ARG A 189 37.37 -1.46 1.76
N LEU A 190 37.29 -2.76 2.07
CA LEU A 190 37.92 -3.31 3.29
C LEU A 190 39.45 -3.20 3.25
N PHE A 191 40.08 -3.34 2.08
CA PHE A 191 41.52 -3.12 1.88
C PHE A 191 41.91 -1.67 2.21
N VAL A 192 41.21 -0.68 1.65
CA VAL A 192 41.52 0.74 1.88
C VAL A 192 41.12 1.21 3.29
N GLU A 193 40.05 0.65 3.85
CA GLU A 193 39.64 0.82 5.26
C GLU A 193 40.72 0.30 6.23
N LYS A 194 41.30 -0.88 5.95
CA LYS A 194 42.46 -1.42 6.70
C LYS A 194 43.76 -0.64 6.45
N LEU A 195 43.98 -0.15 5.23
CA LEU A 195 45.15 0.67 4.88
C LEU A 195 45.13 2.01 5.63
N ALA A 196 43.97 2.66 5.71
CA ALA A 196 43.79 3.86 6.55
C ALA A 196 44.13 3.55 8.02
N GLN A 197 43.56 2.46 8.56
CA GLN A 197 43.84 2.03 9.94
C GLN A 197 45.34 1.80 10.20
N ALA A 198 46.09 1.28 9.22
CA ALA A 198 47.53 1.10 9.29
C ALA A 198 48.34 2.39 9.10
N ALA A 199 47.81 3.36 8.34
CA ALA A 199 48.41 4.68 8.12
C ALA A 199 48.14 5.68 9.26
N GLY A 200 47.25 5.35 10.21
CA GLY A 200 46.84 6.22 11.32
C GLY A 200 45.58 7.04 11.06
N HIS A 201 44.85 6.75 9.98
CA HIS A 201 43.66 7.47 9.53
C HIS A 201 42.38 6.62 9.66
N GLU A 202 41.20 7.25 9.70
CA GLU A 202 39.89 6.57 9.69
C GLU A 202 39.20 6.74 8.32
N LEU A 203 38.36 5.77 7.92
CA LEU A 203 37.55 5.83 6.68
C LEU A 203 36.19 5.11 6.87
N ASP A 204 35.18 5.79 7.43
CA ASP A 204 33.86 5.17 7.58
C ASP A 204 33.03 5.20 6.27
N PHE A 205 33.29 4.22 5.41
CA PHE A 205 32.49 3.98 4.20
C PHE A 205 31.03 3.55 4.47
N SER A 206 30.56 3.42 5.73
CA SER A 206 29.15 3.23 6.05
C SER A 206 28.32 4.49 5.73
N LEU A 207 28.91 5.68 5.98
CA LEU A 207 28.23 6.98 5.89
C LEU A 207 28.00 7.48 4.46
N VAL A 208 28.71 6.93 3.48
CA VAL A 208 28.63 7.38 2.08
C VAL A 208 27.35 6.84 1.42
N SER A 209 26.52 7.71 0.83
CA SER A 209 25.29 7.25 0.18
C SER A 209 25.53 6.32 -1.03
N LYS A 210 24.53 5.49 -1.39
CA LYS A 210 24.62 4.64 -2.59
C LYS A 210 24.77 5.48 -3.86
N LYS A 211 23.97 6.54 -4.03
CA LYS A 211 24.06 7.43 -5.20
C LYS A 211 25.42 8.11 -5.28
N ARG A 212 26.04 8.47 -4.15
CA ARG A 212 27.43 8.97 -4.12
C ARG A 212 28.46 7.91 -4.53
N LYS A 213 28.34 6.69 -4.01
CA LYS A 213 29.18 5.53 -4.40
C LYS A 213 29.10 5.24 -5.92
N ASP A 214 27.93 5.42 -6.54
CA ASP A 214 27.75 5.24 -7.98
C ASP A 214 28.21 6.46 -8.81
N PHE A 215 27.99 7.70 -8.35
CA PHE A 215 28.50 8.93 -8.98
C PHE A 215 30.04 8.95 -9.06
N VAL A 216 30.72 8.72 -7.93
CA VAL A 216 32.19 8.70 -7.86
C VAL A 216 32.77 7.58 -8.72
N ARG A 217 32.09 6.43 -8.78
CA ARG A 217 32.44 5.32 -9.68
C ARG A 217 32.32 5.70 -11.16
N ALA A 218 31.30 6.45 -11.55
CA ALA A 218 31.13 6.92 -12.93
C ALA A 218 32.21 7.95 -13.30
N ALA A 219 32.45 8.95 -12.44
CA ALA A 219 33.50 9.97 -12.65
C ALA A 219 34.90 9.36 -12.79
N ALA A 220 35.21 8.33 -12.00
CA ALA A 220 36.46 7.58 -12.10
C ALA A 220 36.58 6.79 -13.41
N MET A 221 35.54 6.06 -13.83
CA MET A 221 35.60 5.15 -15.00
C MET A 221 35.48 5.86 -16.35
N GLU A 222 34.62 6.88 -16.47
CA GLU A 222 34.37 7.57 -17.75
C GLU A 222 35.37 8.70 -17.97
N HIS A 223 35.58 9.54 -16.95
CA HIS A 223 36.33 10.79 -17.06
C HIS A 223 37.71 10.75 -16.39
N SER A 224 38.03 9.67 -15.67
CA SER A 224 39.27 9.54 -14.88
C SER A 224 39.51 10.69 -13.89
N ASN A 225 38.43 11.37 -13.48
CA ASN A 225 38.48 12.53 -12.59
C ASN A 225 38.64 12.08 -11.12
N PRO A 226 39.73 12.45 -10.41
CA PRO A 226 39.95 12.02 -9.05
C PRO A 226 39.18 12.84 -8.01
N GLU A 227 38.77 14.08 -8.31
CA GLU A 227 38.20 15.01 -7.32
C GLU A 227 36.97 14.45 -6.58
N PRO A 228 36.00 13.77 -7.23
CA PRO A 228 34.88 13.13 -6.52
C PRO A 228 35.32 11.99 -5.57
N MET A 229 36.44 11.32 -5.86
CA MET A 229 37.00 10.28 -4.98
C MET A 229 37.72 10.91 -3.78
N LYS A 230 38.54 11.94 -4.01
CA LYS A 230 39.19 12.70 -2.93
C LYS A 230 38.13 13.27 -1.99
N HIS A 231 37.10 13.92 -2.53
CA HIS A 231 36.01 14.47 -1.73
C HIS A 231 35.22 13.39 -0.96
N LEU A 232 35.08 12.17 -1.49
CA LEU A 232 34.47 11.05 -0.77
C LEU A 232 35.34 10.62 0.42
N LEU A 233 36.66 10.57 0.26
CA LEU A 233 37.60 10.14 1.30
C LEU A 233 37.88 11.24 2.34
N GLU A 234 37.93 12.50 1.94
CA GLU A 234 37.97 13.68 2.80
C GLU A 234 36.81 13.67 3.80
N ASP A 235 35.59 13.57 3.29
CA ASP A 235 34.34 13.56 4.08
C ASP A 235 34.29 12.46 5.15
N ILE A 236 34.87 11.29 4.89
CA ILE A 236 34.84 10.13 5.81
C ILE A 236 36.16 9.89 6.57
N SER A 237 37.12 10.81 6.47
CA SER A 237 38.38 10.80 7.25
C SER A 237 38.52 12.04 8.14
N ASN A 238 37.96 13.17 7.75
CA ASN A 238 37.98 14.40 8.53
C ASN A 238 37.01 14.28 9.72
N PRO A 239 37.47 14.36 10.99
CA PRO A 239 36.60 14.11 12.15
C PRO A 239 35.38 15.03 12.25
N GLU A 240 35.48 16.29 11.84
CA GLU A 240 34.31 17.20 11.87
C GLU A 240 33.30 16.86 10.77
N LYS A 241 33.77 16.60 9.54
CA LYS A 241 32.92 16.22 8.39
C LYS A 241 32.26 14.85 8.62
N LEU A 242 32.97 13.95 9.29
CA LEU A 242 32.49 12.63 9.71
C LEU A 242 31.38 12.73 10.76
N LEU A 243 31.49 13.62 11.76
CA LEU A 243 30.40 13.87 12.73
C LEU A 243 29.14 14.39 12.03
N ILE A 244 29.29 15.37 11.14
CA ILE A 244 28.21 15.95 10.33
C ILE A 244 27.50 14.84 9.50
N LEU A 245 28.27 13.95 8.88
CA LEU A 245 27.74 12.81 8.13
C LEU A 245 27.10 11.73 9.01
N GLN A 246 27.65 11.43 10.19
CA GLN A 246 27.02 10.50 11.13
C GLN A 246 25.65 11.01 11.58
N GLU A 247 25.56 12.29 11.93
CA GLU A 247 24.34 12.94 12.41
C GLU A 247 23.24 12.94 11.32
N PHE A 248 23.61 13.29 10.08
CA PHE A 248 22.74 13.20 8.90
C PHE A 248 22.32 11.76 8.59
N ILE A 249 23.25 10.81 8.47
CA ILE A 249 22.93 9.42 8.10
C ILE A 249 22.11 8.70 9.18
N ASN A 250 22.34 9.00 10.46
CA ASN A 250 21.51 8.48 11.55
C ASN A 250 20.10 9.08 11.49
N SER A 251 19.95 10.40 11.27
CA SER A 251 18.64 11.02 11.02
C SER A 251 17.91 10.34 9.84
N MET A 252 18.60 10.12 8.72
CA MET A 252 18.05 9.44 7.54
C MET A 252 17.69 7.96 7.79
N ARG A 253 18.32 7.30 8.77
CA ARG A 253 17.98 5.94 9.20
C ARG A 253 16.75 5.92 10.11
N GLU A 254 16.64 6.86 11.04
CA GLU A 254 15.46 7.02 11.91
C GLU A 254 14.19 7.35 11.10
N LEU A 255 14.33 8.10 10.00
CA LEU A 255 13.26 8.35 9.02
C LEU A 255 13.04 7.21 8.01
N GLY A 256 13.75 6.08 8.12
CA GLY A 256 13.58 4.91 7.24
C GLY A 256 14.14 5.05 5.81
N LEU A 257 14.86 6.13 5.51
CA LEU A 257 15.34 6.48 4.15
C LEU A 257 16.68 5.81 3.78
N ASP A 258 17.39 5.22 4.75
CA ASP A 258 18.69 4.55 4.59
C ASP A 258 18.62 3.29 3.69
N GLU A 259 17.54 2.48 3.75
CA GLU A 259 17.45 1.20 3.02
C GLU A 259 17.59 1.33 1.48
N LYS A 260 17.22 2.48 0.91
CA LYS A 260 17.19 2.70 -0.55
C LYS A 260 18.15 3.77 -1.05
N ASN A 261 18.48 4.75 -0.21
CA ASN A 261 19.72 5.53 -0.34
C ASN A 261 19.83 6.33 -1.67
N TYR A 262 18.71 6.98 -2.06
CA TYR A 262 18.50 7.64 -3.37
C TYR A 262 19.08 9.05 -3.52
N TYR A 263 19.64 9.63 -2.45
CA TYR A 263 20.14 11.01 -2.40
C TYR A 263 21.65 11.08 -2.61
N LEU A 264 22.14 12.15 -3.23
CA LEU A 264 23.57 12.47 -3.28
C LEU A 264 23.88 13.44 -2.14
N ALA A 265 24.54 12.97 -1.08
CA ALA A 265 24.90 13.80 0.07
C ALA A 265 26.42 13.98 0.17
N VAL A 266 26.85 15.24 0.26
CA VAL A 266 28.25 15.68 0.37
C VAL A 266 28.37 16.73 1.46
N VAL A 267 29.48 16.74 2.20
CA VAL A 267 29.79 17.89 3.07
C VAL A 267 30.23 19.06 2.19
N ALA A 268 29.98 20.30 2.60
CA ALA A 268 30.36 21.48 1.86
C ALA A 268 31.89 21.58 1.73
N LYS A 269 32.41 21.80 0.52
CA LYS A 269 33.85 21.95 0.27
C LYS A 269 34.31 23.36 0.61
N GLU A 270 35.43 23.43 1.33
CA GLU A 270 36.01 24.67 1.84
C GLU A 270 36.25 25.71 0.74
N GLY A 271 35.59 26.86 0.87
CA GLY A 271 35.66 27.96 -0.08
C GLY A 271 34.82 27.82 -1.35
N GLU A 272 33.97 26.79 -1.46
CA GLU A 272 32.91 26.73 -2.48
C GLU A 272 31.60 27.32 -1.92
N THR A 273 30.86 28.02 -2.78
CA THR A 273 29.55 28.61 -2.47
C THR A 273 28.44 27.73 -3.02
N TYR A 274 27.48 27.41 -2.17
CA TYR A 274 26.32 26.59 -2.47
C TYR A 274 25.04 27.41 -2.26
N HIS A 275 24.23 27.50 -3.31
CA HIS A 275 22.89 28.07 -3.26
C HIS A 275 21.88 26.94 -3.21
N GLY A 276 20.97 26.97 -2.25
CA GLY A 276 19.98 25.91 -2.09
C GLY A 276 18.87 26.26 -1.10
N THR A 277 17.89 25.38 -0.99
CA THR A 277 16.85 25.49 0.04
C THR A 277 17.41 24.95 1.36
N TYR A 278 17.43 25.73 2.43
CA TYR A 278 17.78 25.26 3.77
C TYR A 278 16.72 24.26 4.22
N ARG A 279 17.16 23.02 4.49
CA ARG A 279 16.27 21.91 4.83
C ARG A 279 16.20 21.63 6.34
N GLY A 280 17.18 22.10 7.13
CA GLY A 280 17.18 21.99 8.60
C GLY A 280 18.58 21.84 9.19
N SER A 281 18.68 21.69 10.51
CA SER A 281 19.96 21.47 11.20
C SER A 281 19.82 20.64 12.49
N GLY A 282 20.81 19.80 12.75
CA GLY A 282 20.98 19.06 14.00
C GLY A 282 21.90 19.79 15.00
N PRO A 283 22.48 19.07 15.96
CA PRO A 283 23.50 19.61 16.87
C PRO A 283 24.77 20.15 16.18
N ASN A 284 25.39 19.41 15.26
CA ASN A 284 26.70 19.76 14.68
C ASN A 284 26.61 20.29 13.24
N GLY A 285 25.62 19.86 12.45
CA GLY A 285 25.52 20.18 11.02
C GLY A 285 24.17 20.73 10.59
N PHE A 286 24.14 21.26 9.36
CA PHE A 286 22.92 21.71 8.68
C PHE A 286 22.89 21.25 7.22
N MET A 287 21.70 21.12 6.64
CA MET A 287 21.51 20.64 5.27
C MET A 287 20.92 21.72 4.36
N LEU A 288 21.56 21.88 3.20
CA LEU A 288 21.04 22.57 2.04
C LEU A 288 20.68 21.56 0.95
N ASP A 289 19.58 21.82 0.24
CA ASP A 289 19.22 21.14 -0.99
C ASP A 289 19.55 22.03 -2.18
N ALA A 290 20.67 21.71 -2.85
CA ALA A 290 21.11 22.33 -4.09
C ALA A 290 20.69 21.42 -5.26
N ASN A 291 19.47 21.62 -5.77
CA ASN A 291 18.91 20.91 -6.93
C ASN A 291 18.95 19.36 -6.80
N GLY A 292 18.58 18.83 -5.63
CA GLY A 292 18.59 17.39 -5.33
C GLY A 292 19.92 16.84 -4.81
N ILE A 293 20.95 17.69 -4.71
CA ILE A 293 22.20 17.38 -4.01
C ILE A 293 22.11 17.96 -2.61
N PHE A 294 22.26 17.11 -1.60
CA PHE A 294 22.28 17.53 -0.21
C PHE A 294 23.69 17.94 0.19
N ILE A 295 23.88 19.24 0.35
CA ILE A 295 25.11 19.86 0.84
C ILE A 295 24.99 19.98 2.35
N LEU A 296 25.89 19.34 3.10
CA LEU A 296 25.91 19.37 4.55
C LEU A 296 26.98 20.37 5.01
N GLY A 297 26.58 21.45 5.69
CA GLY A 297 27.51 22.42 6.27
C GLY A 297 27.74 22.20 7.76
N ASN A 298 28.84 22.71 8.30
CA ASN A 298 29.08 22.75 9.75
C ASN A 298 28.24 23.88 10.36
N LYS A 299 27.48 23.59 11.42
CA LYS A 299 26.58 24.58 12.04
C LYS A 299 27.31 25.76 12.68
N LYS A 300 28.60 25.59 12.99
CA LYS A 300 29.50 26.67 13.46
C LYS A 300 29.76 27.74 12.40
N ASP A 301 29.57 27.43 11.11
CA ASP A 301 29.91 28.29 9.98
C ASP A 301 28.75 29.23 9.58
N LEU A 302 27.56 29.04 10.17
CA LEU A 302 26.43 29.94 10.05
C LEU A 302 26.55 31.09 11.05
N THR A 303 26.08 32.29 10.70
CA THR A 303 26.05 33.41 11.66
C THR A 303 25.06 33.11 12.80
N PRO A 304 25.26 33.66 14.01
CA PRO A 304 24.30 33.51 15.11
C PRO A 304 22.87 33.95 14.75
N GLU A 305 22.75 34.94 13.86
CA GLU A 305 21.49 35.41 13.29
C GLU A 305 20.88 34.37 12.36
N GLN A 306 21.65 33.80 11.43
CA GLN A 306 21.21 32.70 10.56
C GLN A 306 20.73 31.49 11.37
N ILE A 307 21.46 31.09 12.42
CA ILE A 307 21.09 29.96 13.30
C ILE A 307 19.75 30.18 14.00
N GLN A 308 19.37 31.44 14.29
CA GLN A 308 18.11 31.80 14.93
C GLN A 308 16.96 32.07 13.94
N THR A 309 17.26 32.52 12.73
CA THR A 309 16.26 33.01 11.77
C THR A 309 15.91 32.00 10.66
N LEU A 310 16.84 31.12 10.27
CA LEU A 310 16.64 30.17 9.16
C LEU A 310 15.56 29.13 9.47
N LYS A 311 14.52 29.13 8.64
CA LYS A 311 13.41 28.17 8.65
C LYS A 311 13.57 27.16 7.52
N ILE A 312 13.01 25.98 7.73
CA ILE A 312 12.95 24.93 6.70
C ILE A 312 12.15 25.45 5.51
N GLY A 313 12.79 25.56 4.34
CA GLY A 313 12.20 26.16 3.14
C GLY A 313 12.86 27.48 2.71
N ASP A 314 13.64 28.13 3.57
CA ASP A 314 14.32 29.39 3.22
C ASP A 314 15.40 29.17 2.14
N ALA A 315 15.56 30.12 1.22
CA ALA A 315 16.67 30.13 0.29
C ALA A 315 17.94 30.64 0.98
N LEU A 316 18.99 29.81 1.05
CA LEU A 316 20.26 30.15 1.67
C LEU A 316 21.41 30.05 0.66
N SER A 317 22.25 31.08 0.66
CA SER A 317 23.57 31.09 0.03
C SER A 317 24.62 30.87 1.10
N PHE A 318 25.25 29.70 1.10
CA PHE A 318 26.29 29.33 2.06
C PHE A 318 27.64 29.16 1.37
N THR A 319 28.67 29.82 1.88
CA THR A 319 30.06 29.55 1.49
C THR A 319 30.74 28.88 2.66
N ALA A 320 31.24 27.65 2.47
CA ALA A 320 32.03 27.02 3.52
C ALA A 320 33.32 27.83 3.74
N PRO A 321 33.73 28.12 4.98
CA PRO A 321 34.95 28.87 5.24
C PRO A 321 36.14 28.13 4.64
N LYS A 322 37.07 28.87 4.03
CA LYS A 322 38.40 28.31 3.77
C LYS A 322 39.12 28.25 5.09
N THR A 323 39.50 27.06 5.53
CA THR A 323 40.38 26.90 6.69
C THR A 323 41.65 27.70 6.44
N GLN A 324 41.86 28.79 7.19
CA GLN A 324 43.17 29.45 7.22
C GLN A 324 44.13 28.46 7.88
N ASN A 325 44.92 27.78 7.04
CA ASN A 325 45.92 26.83 7.48
C ASN A 325 46.89 27.55 8.42
N PRO A 326 46.94 27.22 9.73
CA PRO A 326 47.75 27.97 10.69
C PRO A 326 49.22 27.91 10.28
N GLU A 327 49.82 29.07 10.00
CA GLU A 327 51.15 29.11 9.39
C GLU A 327 52.20 28.42 10.28
N LYS A 328 52.79 27.33 9.74
CA LYS A 328 54.20 26.95 9.92
C LYS A 328 54.78 27.06 11.35
N ASN A 329 53.98 26.77 12.39
CA ASN A 329 54.39 26.89 13.79
C ASN A 329 54.09 25.64 14.64
N GLN A 330 54.07 24.45 14.03
CA GLN A 330 54.49 23.26 14.77
C GLN A 330 56.02 23.29 14.92
N GLN A 331 56.48 23.87 16.03
CA GLN A 331 57.86 23.69 16.47
C GLN A 331 58.17 22.20 16.58
N LYS A 332 59.38 21.79 16.17
CA LYS A 332 59.89 20.43 16.37
C LYS A 332 60.14 20.18 17.87
N THR A 333 59.10 19.83 18.62
CA THR A 333 59.21 19.29 19.98
C THR A 333 59.74 17.86 19.94
N PHE A 334 61.02 17.71 19.60
CA PHE A 334 61.81 16.54 19.95
C PHE A 334 61.83 16.42 21.49
N LEU A 335 60.99 15.54 22.03
CA LEU A 335 61.18 15.04 23.39
C LEU A 335 62.43 14.13 23.39
N PRO A 336 63.40 14.30 24.31
CA PRO A 336 64.73 13.69 24.13
C PRO A 336 64.74 12.16 24.28
N GLU A 337 65.66 11.51 23.56
CA GLU A 337 65.97 10.10 23.80
C GLU A 337 66.59 9.90 25.19
N LYS A 338 65.81 9.38 26.14
CA LYS A 338 66.33 8.52 27.23
C LYS A 338 65.23 7.72 27.91
N LYS A 339 65.61 6.48 28.30
CA LYS A 339 64.84 5.50 29.09
C LYS A 339 63.58 4.90 28.43
N ARG A 340 63.82 4.11 27.37
CA ARG A 340 63.18 2.78 27.26
C ARG A 340 63.65 1.93 28.45
N ALA A 341 62.78 1.59 29.41
CA ALA A 341 62.92 0.43 30.29
C ALA A 341 61.64 0.22 31.14
N ALA A 342 61.27 -1.05 31.35
CA ALA A 342 60.43 -1.56 32.44
C ALA A 342 59.10 -0.82 32.78
N LEU A 343 58.02 -1.20 32.11
CA LEU A 343 56.71 -1.40 32.74
C LEU A 343 56.14 -2.73 32.23
N THR A 344 55.58 -3.55 33.11
CA THR A 344 55.16 -4.93 32.83
C THR A 344 53.70 -5.02 32.36
N ASN A 345 53.35 -6.13 31.69
CA ASN A 345 52.07 -6.29 30.97
C ASN A 345 50.80 -6.28 31.86
N ASP A 346 50.93 -6.41 33.18
CA ASP A 346 49.79 -6.55 34.11
C ASP A 346 49.08 -5.24 34.48
N GLU A 347 49.65 -4.06 34.19
CA GLU A 347 48.91 -2.79 34.30
C GLU A 347 47.98 -2.56 33.09
N ILE A 348 48.37 -3.05 31.91
CA ILE A 348 47.68 -2.80 30.64
C ILE A 348 46.30 -3.48 30.64
N THR A 349 46.22 -4.70 31.17
CA THR A 349 44.97 -5.46 31.34
C THR A 349 44.00 -4.84 32.33
N LYS A 350 44.48 -4.01 33.27
CA LYS A 350 43.64 -3.29 34.25
C LYS A 350 43.06 -2.00 33.65
N LYS A 351 43.90 -1.10 33.14
CA LYS A 351 43.47 0.17 32.50
C LYS A 351 42.61 -0.05 31.25
N SER A 352 42.75 -1.19 30.58
CA SER A 352 41.87 -1.61 29.47
C SER A 352 40.39 -1.72 29.87
N LYS A 353 40.07 -2.26 31.05
CA LYS A 353 38.69 -2.44 31.53
C LYS A 353 38.01 -1.13 31.93
N ASP A 354 38.77 -0.18 32.45
CA ASP A 354 38.24 1.12 32.86
C ASP A 354 37.90 1.99 31.63
N ASN A 355 38.74 2.01 30.60
CA ASN A 355 38.43 2.69 29.33
C ASN A 355 37.23 2.06 28.60
N ALA A 356 37.09 0.73 28.63
CA ALA A 356 35.90 0.06 28.10
C ALA A 356 34.62 0.47 28.88
N SER A 357 34.72 0.64 30.20
CA SER A 357 33.63 1.10 31.06
C SER A 357 33.25 2.57 30.81
N ILE A 358 34.22 3.43 30.49
CA ILE A 358 33.99 4.84 30.15
C ILE A 358 33.36 4.98 28.75
N GLN A 359 33.80 4.21 27.76
CA GLN A 359 33.18 4.23 26.41
C GLN A 359 31.77 3.61 26.39
N THR A 360 31.46 2.65 27.26
CA THR A 360 30.11 2.09 27.38
C THR A 360 29.16 3.04 28.10
N LYS A 361 29.59 3.69 29.20
CA LYS A 361 28.77 4.71 29.88
C LYS A 361 28.56 6.00 29.08
N LYS A 362 29.38 6.30 28.07
CA LYS A 362 29.10 7.36 27.07
C LYS A 362 28.24 6.92 25.88
N LYS A 363 27.77 5.66 25.83
CA LYS A 363 26.81 5.16 24.81
C LYS A 363 25.37 5.07 25.31
N GLU A 364 25.08 5.50 26.54
CA GLU A 364 23.70 5.63 27.02
C GLU A 364 23.04 6.90 26.46
N LYS A 365 22.19 6.71 25.43
CA LYS A 365 21.22 7.68 24.91
C LYS A 365 21.74 9.12 24.67
N ALA A 366 22.66 9.26 23.72
CA ALA A 366 22.67 10.46 22.90
C ALA A 366 21.38 10.49 22.04
N HIS A 367 20.33 11.15 22.53
CA HIS A 367 19.13 11.43 21.74
C HIS A 367 19.45 12.52 20.72
N PHE A 368 19.86 12.11 19.52
CA PHE A 368 19.93 13.01 18.38
C PHE A 368 18.51 13.37 17.94
N SER A 369 18.23 14.65 17.74
CA SER A 369 17.02 15.07 17.05
C SER A 369 17.25 14.96 15.54
N PRO A 370 16.29 14.43 14.76
CA PRO A 370 16.41 14.43 13.30
C PRO A 370 16.66 15.84 12.78
N TRP A 371 17.64 16.00 11.89
CA TRP A 371 18.00 17.29 11.26
C TRP A 371 16.80 18.01 10.62
N ILE A 372 15.87 17.20 10.14
CA ILE A 372 14.70 17.52 9.34
C ILE A 372 13.69 16.42 9.71
N ALA A 373 12.41 16.72 9.72
CA ALA A 373 11.38 15.68 9.69
C ALA A 373 10.72 15.69 8.28
N PRO A 374 10.21 14.55 7.76
CA PRO A 374 10.44 14.01 6.39
C PRO A 374 10.28 14.84 5.09
N HIS A 375 9.98 16.12 5.15
CA HIS A 375 9.09 16.75 4.17
C HIS A 375 9.83 17.50 3.09
N ALA A 376 10.83 18.25 3.50
CA ALA A 376 11.73 19.02 2.66
C ALA A 376 12.76 18.11 1.92
N LEU A 377 12.35 16.86 1.65
CA LEU A 377 13.13 15.72 1.17
C LEU A 377 12.40 14.96 0.06
N HIS A 378 11.05 14.97 0.08
CA HIS A 378 10.22 14.26 -0.90
C HIS A 378 10.17 15.00 -2.25
N ASP A 379 9.85 16.28 -2.22
CA ASP A 379 9.74 17.14 -3.41
C ASP A 379 11.06 17.14 -4.22
N SER A 380 12.20 17.17 -3.53
CA SER A 380 13.55 17.09 -4.11
C SER A 380 13.82 15.77 -4.85
N ILE A 381 13.25 14.66 -4.36
CA ILE A 381 13.38 13.34 -4.98
C ILE A 381 12.50 13.25 -6.23
N GLU A 382 11.34 13.90 -6.22
CA GLU A 382 10.43 13.96 -7.36
C GLU A 382 11.01 14.83 -8.49
N VAL A 383 11.51 16.03 -8.18
CA VAL A 383 12.25 16.90 -9.12
C VAL A 383 13.53 16.24 -9.66
N MET A 384 14.25 15.47 -8.82
CA MET A 384 15.38 14.65 -9.29
C MET A 384 14.94 13.57 -10.28
N SER A 385 13.76 12.97 -10.12
CA SER A 385 13.30 11.90 -11.01
C SER A 385 12.95 12.43 -12.41
N GLN A 386 12.31 13.59 -12.49
CA GLN A 386 11.94 14.24 -13.75
C GLN A 386 13.18 14.76 -14.50
N SER A 387 14.07 15.49 -13.83
CA SER A 387 15.31 16.00 -14.46
C SER A 387 16.28 14.89 -14.91
N LEU A 388 16.31 13.74 -14.22
CA LEU A 388 17.05 12.56 -14.68
C LEU A 388 16.42 11.90 -15.92
N GLN A 389 15.11 12.02 -16.12
CA GLN A 389 14.44 11.53 -17.33
C GLN A 389 14.81 12.38 -18.55
N GLU A 390 14.85 13.70 -18.41
CA GLU A 390 15.29 14.61 -19.48
C GLU A 390 16.79 14.43 -19.79
N GLN A 391 17.66 14.39 -18.78
CA GLN A 391 19.11 14.26 -18.96
C GLN A 391 19.56 12.93 -19.58
N MET A 392 18.71 11.90 -19.62
CA MET A 392 19.01 10.65 -20.34
C MET A 392 18.75 10.71 -21.87
N THR A 393 18.33 11.86 -22.41
CA THR A 393 17.96 12.00 -23.83
C THR A 393 18.91 12.85 -24.70
N ASN A 394 19.90 13.55 -24.12
CA ASN A 394 20.88 14.34 -24.89
C ASN A 394 22.31 14.30 -24.28
N PRO A 395 23.37 14.42 -25.10
CA PRO A 395 24.76 14.23 -24.66
C PRO A 395 25.37 15.43 -23.90
N ILE A 396 26.47 15.14 -23.21
CA ILE A 396 27.14 16.01 -22.24
C ILE A 396 27.77 17.25 -22.90
N ALA A 397 27.25 18.44 -22.59
CA ALA A 397 27.85 19.73 -22.98
C ALA A 397 27.70 20.85 -21.94
N GLN A 398 26.50 21.02 -21.37
CA GLN A 398 26.14 22.22 -20.58
C GLN A 398 26.76 22.31 -19.17
N SER A 399 27.33 21.24 -18.61
CA SER A 399 27.97 21.27 -17.29
C SER A 399 29.40 21.87 -17.30
N ALA A 400 30.05 21.94 -18.47
CA ALA A 400 31.42 22.44 -18.59
C ALA A 400 31.51 23.98 -18.69
N SER A 401 30.43 24.66 -19.07
CA SER A 401 30.39 26.12 -19.21
C SER A 401 30.35 26.85 -17.87
N SER A 402 29.51 26.41 -16.93
CA SER A 402 29.27 27.14 -15.68
C SER A 402 30.51 27.22 -14.78
N MET A 403 31.34 26.17 -14.73
CA MET A 403 32.60 26.22 -13.96
C MET A 403 33.64 27.17 -14.57
N ARG A 404 33.67 27.34 -15.90
CA ARG A 404 34.56 28.31 -16.56
C ARG A 404 34.16 29.78 -16.30
N GLN A 405 32.92 30.03 -15.89
CA GLN A 405 32.46 31.37 -15.52
C GLN A 405 32.83 31.70 -14.07
N MET A 406 32.49 30.82 -13.10
CA MET A 406 32.89 31.01 -11.69
C MET A 406 34.39 31.26 -11.50
N GLN A 407 35.23 30.65 -12.34
CA GLN A 407 36.68 30.82 -12.28
C GLN A 407 37.18 32.23 -12.69
N LYS A 408 36.36 33.03 -13.39
CA LYS A 408 36.67 34.44 -13.72
C LYS A 408 36.24 35.39 -12.60
N ASP A 409 35.06 35.16 -12.03
CA ASP A 409 34.45 36.08 -11.08
C ASP A 409 35.19 36.07 -9.71
N PHE A 410 35.88 34.97 -9.38
CA PHE A 410 36.71 34.84 -8.18
C PHE A 410 37.91 35.79 -8.11
N GLN A 411 38.38 36.37 -9.22
CA GLN A 411 39.56 37.27 -9.22
C GLN A 411 39.26 38.73 -8.82
N LYS A 412 37.99 39.14 -8.66
CA LYS A 412 37.66 40.58 -8.65
C LYS A 412 37.35 41.21 -7.28
N ASN A 413 36.85 40.45 -6.31
CA ASN A 413 36.35 40.99 -5.04
C ASN A 413 37.22 40.59 -3.84
N THR A 414 38.41 41.20 -3.73
CA THR A 414 39.28 41.06 -2.53
C THR A 414 39.73 42.44 -2.05
N LEU A 415 38.80 43.22 -1.50
CA LEU A 415 39.05 44.51 -0.85
C LEU A 415 37.86 44.90 0.06
N GLN A 416 38.18 45.52 1.20
CA GLN A 416 37.28 46.05 2.26
C GLN A 416 36.49 44.98 3.06
N THR A 417 36.71 44.71 4.37
CA THR A 417 36.69 45.54 5.62
C THR A 417 35.29 46.06 5.99
N SER A 418 34.79 46.04 7.24
CA SER A 418 35.20 45.37 8.51
C SER A 418 34.19 45.67 9.65
N ASN A 419 34.37 45.05 10.84
CA ASN A 419 33.97 45.49 12.20
C ASN A 419 32.59 45.12 12.84
N THR A 420 32.70 44.57 14.05
CA THR A 420 31.91 44.76 15.32
C THR A 420 30.37 44.61 15.34
N ALA A 421 29.66 43.89 16.23
CA ALA A 421 29.87 43.12 17.50
C ALA A 421 29.26 43.74 18.80
N THR A 422 28.76 42.86 19.69
CA THR A 422 28.29 43.09 21.10
C THR A 422 26.94 43.86 21.26
N ASN A 423 26.12 43.67 22.32
CA ASN A 423 26.23 42.81 23.51
C ASN A 423 24.88 42.33 24.12
N ASN A 424 24.97 41.43 25.11
CA ASN A 424 23.93 40.78 25.96
C ASN A 424 23.66 41.60 27.27
N PRO A 425 23.12 41.10 28.42
CA PRO A 425 22.13 40.04 28.79
C PRO A 425 20.79 40.65 29.37
N ILE A 426 20.00 40.25 30.42
CA ILE A 426 20.06 39.32 31.59
C ILE A 426 18.63 39.01 32.22
N SER A 427 18.49 37.86 32.92
CA SER A 427 17.67 37.61 34.15
C SER A 427 16.12 37.36 34.06
N VAL A 428 15.43 36.64 34.98
CA VAL A 428 15.78 35.65 36.05
C VAL A 428 14.52 34.87 36.57
N GLN A 429 14.68 33.60 37.02
CA GLN A 429 13.90 32.72 37.98
C GLN A 429 12.34 32.67 37.98
N MET A 430 11.69 31.48 37.89
CA MET A 430 11.27 30.50 38.95
C MET A 430 10.24 31.02 40.00
N THR A 431 9.20 30.29 40.46
CA THR A 431 9.19 28.93 41.07
C THR A 431 7.87 28.11 41.01
N LYS A 432 8.01 26.78 40.89
CA LYS A 432 7.42 25.60 41.62
C LYS A 432 6.04 25.64 42.33
N GLU A 433 5.25 24.55 42.15
CA GLU A 433 4.75 23.52 43.13
C GLU A 433 3.67 22.62 42.40
N LYS A 434 3.71 21.27 42.40
CA LYS A 434 3.07 20.25 43.31
C LYS A 434 1.51 20.25 43.35
N ARG A 435 0.76 19.12 43.43
CA ARG A 435 1.03 17.64 43.46
C ARG A 435 -0.30 16.85 43.23
N SER A 436 -0.21 15.54 42.95
CA SER A 436 -1.22 14.46 43.21
C SER A 436 -2.62 14.53 42.57
N ASP A 437 -3.46 13.48 42.52
CA ASP A 437 -3.35 12.01 42.32
C ASP A 437 -4.78 11.42 42.51
N HIS A 438 -5.30 10.57 41.60
CA HIS A 438 -5.97 9.26 41.88
C HIS A 438 -6.76 8.67 40.70
N GLN A 439 -7.17 7.41 40.87
CA GLN A 439 -7.82 6.52 39.89
C GLN A 439 -9.31 6.31 40.20
N GLU A 440 -10.13 5.91 39.22
CA GLU A 440 -11.09 4.81 39.44
C GLU A 440 -11.50 4.05 38.15
N ARG A 441 -12.42 3.07 38.24
CA ARG A 441 -12.40 1.84 37.42
C ARG A 441 -13.78 1.18 37.23
N THR A 442 -14.29 1.05 35.99
CA THR A 442 -15.58 0.37 35.72
C THR A 442 -15.64 -0.51 34.44
N LYS A 443 -15.69 -1.83 34.68
CA LYS A 443 -16.47 -2.94 34.05
C LYS A 443 -16.88 -2.94 32.56
N GLN A 444 -16.76 -4.11 31.91
CA GLN A 444 -17.22 -4.45 30.54
C GLN A 444 -18.32 -5.54 30.54
N PRO A 445 -19.17 -5.63 29.48
CA PRO A 445 -20.03 -6.78 29.17
C PRO A 445 -19.43 -7.64 28.00
N PRO A 446 -20.11 -8.64 27.39
CA PRO A 446 -19.85 -10.04 27.70
C PRO A 446 -19.25 -10.88 26.54
N LYS A 447 -18.28 -11.75 26.84
CA LYS A 447 -17.64 -12.66 25.87
C LYS A 447 -18.28 -14.07 25.89
N LYS A 448 -19.13 -14.41 24.90
CA LYS A 448 -19.53 -15.81 24.59
C LYS A 448 -19.67 -16.06 23.08
N ALA A 449 -18.53 -16.06 22.39
CA ALA A 449 -18.37 -16.56 21.02
C ALA A 449 -16.91 -16.99 20.75
N MET A 450 -15.95 -16.25 21.30
CA MET A 450 -14.50 -16.50 21.14
C MET A 450 -13.96 -17.78 21.82
N ALA A 451 -14.80 -18.59 22.47
CA ALA A 451 -14.37 -19.72 23.32
C ALA A 451 -13.85 -20.95 22.56
N TYR A 452 -13.87 -20.96 21.22
CA TYR A 452 -13.34 -22.06 20.40
C TYR A 452 -11.87 -21.87 19.97
N TRP A 453 -11.22 -20.75 20.30
CA TRP A 453 -9.92 -20.36 19.75
C TRP A 453 -8.68 -20.72 20.60
N ASP A 454 -8.86 -21.04 21.89
CA ASP A 454 -7.76 -21.22 22.86
C ASP A 454 -7.04 -22.59 22.80
N THR A 455 -7.47 -23.53 21.94
CA THR A 455 -6.89 -24.89 21.89
C THR A 455 -5.63 -25.04 21.03
N GLY A 456 -5.26 -24.01 20.26
CA GLY A 456 -4.17 -24.07 19.28
C GLY A 456 -2.76 -23.77 19.80
N THR A 457 -2.61 -23.10 20.95
CA THR A 457 -1.33 -22.49 21.37
C THR A 457 -0.83 -23.03 22.72
N LYS A 458 -0.18 -24.20 22.71
CA LYS A 458 0.71 -24.58 23.82
C LYS A 458 1.96 -23.70 23.83
N LYS A 459 2.45 -23.37 25.03
CA LYS A 459 3.61 -22.50 25.25
C LYS A 459 4.83 -22.96 24.45
N MET A 460 5.51 -22.01 23.78
CA MET A 460 6.94 -22.13 23.55
C MET A 460 7.67 -21.51 24.74
N ASP A 461 8.28 -22.35 25.57
CA ASP A 461 9.05 -21.87 26.71
C ASP A 461 10.36 -21.21 26.26
N THR A 462 10.70 -20.07 26.86
CA THR A 462 11.91 -19.32 26.53
C THR A 462 13.17 -20.00 27.08
N VAL A 463 14.05 -20.46 26.18
CA VAL A 463 15.41 -20.90 26.52
C VAL A 463 16.41 -20.15 25.62
N PRO A 464 17.38 -19.41 26.19
CA PRO A 464 18.43 -18.77 25.41
C PRO A 464 19.54 -19.78 25.08
N LEU A 465 19.96 -19.87 23.82
CA LEU A 465 21.07 -20.71 23.41
C LEU A 465 21.93 -20.06 22.31
N ILE A 466 23.24 -20.08 22.55
CA ILE A 466 24.31 -19.70 21.63
C ILE A 466 24.87 -21.01 21.00
N LEU A 467 25.63 -20.88 19.90
CA LEU A 467 26.48 -21.88 19.23
C LEU A 467 25.85 -22.89 18.25
N GLN A 468 26.46 -22.89 17.05
CA GLN A 468 26.59 -23.97 16.06
C GLN A 468 25.32 -24.68 15.52
N GLU A 469 24.81 -24.16 14.40
CA GLU A 469 24.15 -24.98 13.39
C GLU A 469 25.17 -25.92 12.69
N LYS A 470 25.41 -27.09 13.29
CA LYS A 470 25.56 -28.31 12.47
C LYS A 470 24.20 -28.64 11.84
N LEU A 471 24.17 -29.45 10.78
CA LEU A 471 22.92 -29.98 10.26
C LEU A 471 22.25 -30.84 11.35
N SER A 472 21.19 -30.32 11.97
CA SER A 472 20.32 -31.07 12.86
C SER A 472 19.12 -31.58 12.05
N SER A 473 19.26 -32.78 11.50
CA SER A 473 18.18 -33.46 10.81
C SER A 473 17.26 -34.18 11.79
N SER A 474 16.05 -33.66 11.97
CA SER A 474 14.90 -34.54 12.21
C SER A 474 14.69 -35.41 10.95
N PRO A 475 14.21 -36.66 11.04
CA PRO A 475 14.29 -37.61 9.92
C PRO A 475 13.24 -37.38 8.82
N GLU A 476 13.42 -36.32 8.04
CA GLU A 476 12.94 -36.29 6.65
C GLU A 476 13.68 -37.37 5.84
N THR A 477 12.95 -38.42 5.45
CA THR A 477 13.44 -39.45 4.52
C THR A 477 13.94 -38.83 3.21
N GLU A 478 14.94 -39.44 2.56
CA GLU A 478 15.47 -38.94 1.28
C GLU A 478 14.39 -38.85 0.19
N GLU A 479 13.37 -39.70 0.29
CA GLU A 479 12.17 -39.71 -0.53
C GLU A 479 11.42 -38.37 -0.45
N ASN A 480 11.13 -37.86 0.76
CA ASN A 480 10.53 -36.54 0.95
C ASN A 480 11.43 -35.41 0.44
N LYS A 481 12.76 -35.54 0.60
CA LYS A 481 13.75 -34.60 0.05
C LYS A 481 13.85 -34.62 -1.48
N THR A 482 13.40 -35.71 -2.11
CA THR A 482 13.30 -35.83 -3.56
C THR A 482 11.96 -35.26 -4.05
N MET A 483 10.85 -35.54 -3.34
CA MET A 483 9.52 -35.08 -3.72
C MET A 483 9.35 -33.55 -3.65
N TYR A 484 9.88 -32.81 -2.65
CA TYR A 484 9.73 -31.34 -2.67
C TYR A 484 10.36 -30.71 -3.93
N ARG A 485 11.43 -31.35 -4.44
CA ARG A 485 12.23 -30.86 -5.56
C ARG A 485 11.48 -30.99 -6.89
N ASN A 486 10.55 -31.95 -6.98
CA ASN A 486 9.76 -32.20 -8.19
C ASN A 486 8.74 -31.09 -8.49
N PHE A 487 8.46 -30.17 -7.56
CA PHE A 487 7.72 -28.93 -7.87
C PHE A 487 8.46 -27.97 -8.80
N PHE A 488 9.78 -28.14 -8.97
CA PHE A 488 10.64 -27.24 -9.74
C PHE A 488 11.07 -27.87 -11.06
N CYS A 489 11.31 -27.04 -12.08
CA CYS A 489 11.88 -27.51 -13.33
C CYS A 489 13.30 -28.08 -13.10
N PRO A 490 13.72 -29.12 -13.83
CA PRO A 490 15.06 -29.71 -13.69
C PRO A 490 16.18 -28.65 -13.72
N ASN A 491 17.04 -28.68 -12.69
CA ASN A 491 18.14 -27.73 -12.50
C ASN A 491 17.74 -26.24 -12.34
N SER A 492 16.48 -25.92 -12.03
CA SER A 492 16.01 -24.56 -11.77
C SER A 492 15.36 -24.41 -10.38
N ILE A 493 15.14 -23.16 -9.97
CA ILE A 493 14.28 -22.75 -8.85
C ILE A 493 12.88 -22.32 -9.34
N THR A 494 12.70 -22.27 -10.67
CA THR A 494 11.43 -21.95 -11.31
C THR A 494 10.49 -23.13 -11.13
N LEU A 495 9.26 -22.88 -10.66
CA LEU A 495 8.22 -23.91 -10.53
C LEU A 495 7.89 -24.51 -11.91
N LYS A 496 7.64 -25.83 -11.96
CA LYS A 496 7.08 -26.47 -13.15
C LYS A 496 5.79 -25.77 -13.56
N ASN A 497 5.68 -25.45 -14.84
CA ASN A 497 4.63 -24.60 -15.39
C ASN A 497 4.30 -24.98 -16.84
N LYS A 498 3.03 -24.83 -17.21
CA LYS A 498 2.48 -25.24 -18.52
C LYS A 498 3.02 -24.46 -19.72
N TYR A 499 3.77 -23.38 -19.48
CA TYR A 499 4.45 -22.61 -20.52
C TYR A 499 5.85 -23.16 -20.86
N GLY A 500 6.36 -24.16 -20.12
CA GLY A 500 7.74 -24.65 -20.25
C GLY A 500 8.81 -23.62 -19.86
N ILE A 501 8.45 -22.53 -19.17
CA ILE A 501 9.36 -21.42 -18.89
C ILE A 501 10.27 -21.77 -17.70
N ASN A 502 11.55 -22.00 -17.97
CA ASN A 502 12.56 -22.26 -16.94
C ASN A 502 13.15 -21.00 -16.27
N ASP A 503 12.87 -19.81 -16.81
CA ASP A 503 13.31 -18.51 -16.29
C ASP A 503 12.27 -17.92 -15.31
N TYR A 504 12.66 -17.76 -14.05
CA TYR A 504 11.79 -17.26 -12.98
C TYR A 504 11.17 -15.88 -13.27
N LYS A 505 11.92 -14.96 -13.90
CA LYS A 505 11.42 -13.61 -14.17
C LYS A 505 10.41 -13.63 -15.32
N LYS A 506 10.66 -14.42 -16.37
CA LYS A 506 9.67 -14.66 -17.43
C LYS A 506 8.40 -15.33 -16.87
N LEU A 507 8.54 -16.34 -16.02
CA LEU A 507 7.39 -16.99 -15.39
C LEU A 507 6.61 -15.99 -14.50
N LYS A 508 7.29 -15.15 -13.73
CA LYS A 508 6.62 -14.13 -12.89
C LYS A 508 5.80 -13.15 -13.73
N VAL A 509 6.31 -12.71 -14.89
CA VAL A 509 5.58 -11.83 -15.81
C VAL A 509 4.38 -12.54 -16.45
N GLN A 510 4.57 -13.74 -17.01
CA GLN A 510 3.48 -14.50 -17.65
C GLN A 510 2.38 -14.86 -16.63
N CYS A 511 2.76 -15.37 -15.46
CA CYS A 511 1.83 -15.67 -14.38
C CYS A 511 1.08 -14.42 -13.89
N ALA A 512 1.74 -13.25 -13.81
CA ALA A 512 1.07 -12.00 -13.45
C ALA A 512 0.01 -11.60 -14.50
N HIS A 513 0.35 -11.65 -15.79
CA HIS A 513 -0.59 -11.39 -16.88
C HIS A 513 -1.81 -12.33 -16.84
N ASP A 514 -1.61 -13.64 -16.74
CA ASP A 514 -2.72 -14.60 -16.80
C ASP A 514 -3.55 -14.61 -15.51
N THR A 515 -2.92 -14.47 -14.33
CA THR A 515 -3.67 -14.30 -13.06
C THR A 515 -4.44 -12.97 -13.01
N THR A 516 -3.99 -11.91 -13.69
CA THR A 516 -4.74 -10.66 -13.79
C THR A 516 -6.04 -10.84 -14.59
N LYS A 517 -5.99 -11.58 -15.70
CA LYS A 517 -7.21 -11.95 -16.46
C LYS A 517 -8.17 -12.80 -15.63
N ALA A 518 -7.65 -13.77 -14.88
CA ALA A 518 -8.46 -14.60 -13.99
C ALA A 518 -9.11 -13.81 -12.84
N ILE A 519 -8.41 -12.82 -12.26
CA ILE A 519 -8.98 -11.92 -11.22
C ILE A 519 -10.17 -11.14 -11.76
N ILE A 520 -10.12 -10.63 -13.00
CA ILE A 520 -11.23 -9.89 -13.62
C ILE A 520 -12.47 -10.79 -13.74
N HIS A 521 -12.29 -12.02 -14.22
CA HIS A 521 -13.37 -13.00 -14.34
C HIS A 521 -13.96 -13.39 -12.97
N LEU A 522 -13.11 -13.74 -12.00
CA LEU A 522 -13.54 -14.10 -10.63
C LEU A 522 -14.30 -12.97 -9.93
N ARG A 523 -14.00 -11.70 -10.22
CA ARG A 523 -14.77 -10.57 -9.69
C ARG A 523 -16.18 -10.49 -10.28
N GLN A 524 -16.33 -10.75 -11.58
CA GLN A 524 -17.61 -10.79 -12.29
C GLN A 524 -18.47 -12.01 -11.92
N GLU A 525 -17.84 -13.13 -11.57
CA GLU A 525 -18.53 -14.35 -11.14
C GLU A 525 -19.38 -14.12 -9.87
N ALA A 526 -20.61 -14.66 -9.84
CA ALA A 526 -21.44 -14.62 -8.65
C ALA A 526 -20.80 -15.44 -7.51
N PRO A 527 -20.82 -14.98 -6.24
CA PRO A 527 -20.36 -15.82 -5.13
C PRO A 527 -21.14 -17.13 -5.03
N PRO A 528 -20.50 -18.24 -4.60
CA PRO A 528 -21.17 -19.52 -4.44
C PRO A 528 -22.19 -19.47 -3.30
N GLN A 529 -23.19 -20.35 -3.35
CA GLN A 529 -24.22 -20.48 -2.31
C GLN A 529 -23.64 -20.81 -0.92
N LYS A 530 -22.46 -21.46 -0.88
CA LYS A 530 -21.67 -21.72 0.33
C LYS A 530 -20.21 -21.36 0.05
N LEU A 531 -19.60 -20.54 0.91
CA LEU A 531 -18.16 -20.28 0.89
C LEU A 531 -17.46 -21.34 1.75
N THR A 532 -16.47 -22.03 1.17
CA THR A 532 -15.69 -23.09 1.85
C THR A 532 -14.24 -23.13 1.38
N SER A 533 -13.41 -23.96 2.01
CA SER A 533 -12.09 -24.41 1.58
C SER A 533 -12.10 -24.94 0.14
N THR A 534 -13.19 -25.58 -0.30
CA THR A 534 -13.42 -26.00 -1.68
C THR A 534 -13.51 -24.79 -2.64
N TYR A 535 -14.14 -23.69 -2.22
CA TYR A 535 -14.16 -22.46 -3.00
C TYR A 535 -12.79 -21.74 -2.97
N LEU A 536 -12.05 -21.81 -1.86
CA LEU A 536 -10.65 -21.35 -1.82
C LEU A 536 -9.78 -22.12 -2.83
N GLN A 537 -9.96 -23.45 -2.92
CA GLN A 537 -9.32 -24.30 -3.93
C GLN A 537 -9.78 -23.95 -5.36
N TYR A 538 -11.07 -23.68 -5.58
CA TYR A 538 -11.60 -23.22 -6.86
C TYR A 538 -11.00 -21.89 -7.31
N ILE A 539 -10.91 -20.89 -6.43
CA ILE A 539 -10.24 -19.61 -6.72
C ILE A 539 -8.79 -19.88 -7.13
N HIS A 540 -8.06 -20.72 -6.38
CA HIS A 540 -6.69 -21.07 -6.74
C HIS A 540 -6.62 -21.78 -8.10
N HIS A 541 -7.54 -22.69 -8.38
CA HIS A 541 -7.64 -23.33 -9.70
C HIS A 541 -7.84 -22.29 -10.80
N THR A 542 -8.88 -21.45 -10.72
CA THR A 542 -9.20 -20.47 -11.76
C THR A 542 -8.10 -19.41 -11.94
N LEU A 543 -7.40 -19.00 -10.86
CA LEU A 543 -6.22 -18.14 -10.95
C LEU A 543 -5.04 -18.80 -11.68
N PHE A 544 -4.75 -20.08 -11.41
CA PHE A 544 -3.48 -20.71 -11.77
C PHE A 544 -3.57 -21.84 -12.81
N LYS A 545 -4.75 -22.24 -13.30
CA LYS A 545 -4.97 -23.38 -14.23
C LYS A 545 -4.19 -23.32 -15.54
N ASN A 546 -3.88 -22.11 -16.01
CA ASN A 546 -3.03 -21.86 -17.18
C ASN A 546 -1.53 -21.85 -16.84
N THR A 547 -1.17 -21.63 -15.57
CA THR A 547 0.22 -21.54 -15.09
C THR A 547 0.74 -22.90 -14.61
N PHE A 548 -0.02 -23.61 -13.78
CA PHE A 548 0.42 -24.78 -13.03
C PHE A 548 -0.54 -25.96 -13.22
N GLU A 549 -0.01 -27.19 -13.25
CA GLU A 549 -0.81 -28.42 -13.28
C GLU A 549 -1.55 -28.65 -11.93
N TRP A 550 -0.84 -28.47 -10.81
CA TRP A 550 -1.38 -28.56 -9.45
C TRP A 550 -2.33 -27.42 -9.05
N ALA A 551 -2.87 -26.65 -10.00
CA ALA A 551 -3.73 -25.50 -9.73
C ALA A 551 -5.04 -25.94 -9.03
N GLY A 552 -5.15 -25.58 -7.75
CA GLY A 552 -6.27 -25.94 -6.87
C GLY A 552 -5.91 -27.00 -5.82
N GLN A 553 -4.77 -27.68 -6.00
CA GLN A 553 -4.30 -28.72 -5.07
C GLN A 553 -3.53 -28.11 -3.90
N THR A 554 -3.78 -28.66 -2.71
CA THR A 554 -3.20 -28.23 -1.44
C THR A 554 -1.92 -29.02 -1.13
N ARG A 555 -0.91 -28.37 -0.54
CA ARG A 555 0.51 -28.84 -0.56
C ARG A 555 0.82 -30.04 0.35
N GLU A 556 -0.11 -30.39 1.23
CA GLU A 556 -0.12 -31.61 2.05
C GLU A 556 -0.57 -32.86 1.28
N LYS A 557 -0.99 -32.71 0.02
CA LYS A 557 -1.30 -33.84 -0.86
C LYS A 557 -0.16 -34.04 -1.86
N PRO A 558 0.34 -35.26 -2.04
CA PRO A 558 1.22 -35.58 -3.17
C PRO A 558 0.50 -35.29 -4.49
N PHE A 559 1.21 -34.64 -5.42
CA PHE A 559 0.72 -34.31 -6.76
C PHE A 559 1.62 -34.95 -7.82
N THR A 560 1.03 -35.72 -8.73
CA THR A 560 1.73 -36.30 -9.89
C THR A 560 1.64 -35.36 -11.09
N PHE A 561 2.79 -34.94 -11.60
CA PHE A 561 2.92 -34.13 -12.82
C PHE A 561 2.70 -34.96 -14.08
N GLU A 562 2.40 -34.31 -15.21
CA GLU A 562 2.31 -34.96 -16.53
C GLU A 562 3.63 -35.64 -16.96
N ASP A 563 4.78 -35.22 -16.39
CA ASP A 563 6.08 -35.88 -16.55
C ASP A 563 6.32 -37.10 -15.65
N GLY A 564 5.28 -37.59 -14.97
CA GLY A 564 5.29 -38.77 -14.11
C GLY A 564 5.94 -38.58 -12.74
N THR A 565 6.53 -37.41 -12.45
CA THR A 565 7.13 -37.15 -11.14
C THR A 565 6.09 -36.76 -10.09
N VAL A 566 6.25 -37.27 -8.86
CA VAL A 566 5.38 -36.92 -7.72
C VAL A 566 6.06 -35.84 -6.87
N ALA A 567 5.33 -34.78 -6.52
CA ALA A 567 5.79 -33.72 -5.64
C ALA A 567 4.91 -33.52 -4.42
N TYR A 568 5.51 -33.15 -3.29
CA TYR A 568 4.86 -33.09 -1.98
C TYR A 568 5.59 -32.06 -1.10
N MET A 569 4.86 -31.24 -0.32
CA MET A 569 5.47 -30.20 0.54
C MET A 569 4.70 -29.99 1.85
N PRO A 570 4.72 -30.99 2.76
CA PRO A 570 3.96 -30.96 4.01
C PRO A 570 4.44 -29.86 4.97
N MET A 571 5.73 -29.53 4.94
CA MET A 571 6.34 -28.47 5.75
C MET A 571 6.89 -27.36 4.85
N MET A 572 6.78 -26.10 5.29
CA MET A 572 7.28 -24.95 4.55
C MET A 572 7.81 -23.88 5.52
N LYS A 573 8.97 -23.29 5.17
CA LYS A 573 9.55 -22.14 5.86
C LYS A 573 9.91 -21.05 4.83
N LYS A 574 9.56 -19.79 5.07
CA LYS A 574 9.79 -18.63 4.16
C LYS A 574 10.09 -17.39 4.99
N ALA A 575 11.14 -16.62 4.67
CA ALA A 575 11.57 -15.42 5.42
C ALA A 575 11.70 -15.63 6.95
N GLY A 576 12.16 -16.82 7.35
CA GLY A 576 12.28 -17.26 8.76
C GLY A 576 10.97 -17.73 9.42
N ILE A 577 9.81 -17.51 8.81
CA ILE A 577 8.50 -17.98 9.31
C ILE A 577 8.29 -19.44 8.91
N SER A 578 7.91 -20.29 9.87
CA SER A 578 7.43 -21.66 9.62
C SER A 578 5.90 -21.66 9.51
N PHE A 579 5.36 -22.28 8.48
CA PHE A 579 3.92 -22.45 8.29
C PHE A 579 3.42 -23.79 8.85
N ALA A 580 2.10 -23.99 8.84
CA ALA A 580 1.44 -25.23 9.23
C ALA A 580 2.05 -26.48 8.57
N SER A 581 2.16 -27.56 9.35
CA SER A 581 2.45 -28.92 8.86
C SER A 581 1.24 -29.56 8.18
N ALA A 582 1.41 -30.71 7.53
CA ALA A 582 0.35 -31.45 6.81
C ALA A 582 -0.99 -31.52 7.56
N LYS A 583 -0.97 -32.02 8.80
CA LYS A 583 -2.17 -32.15 9.65
C LYS A 583 -2.81 -30.79 9.96
N GLN A 584 -1.99 -29.79 10.27
CA GLN A 584 -2.44 -28.44 10.60
C GLN A 584 -3.00 -27.67 9.39
N ILE A 585 -2.66 -28.07 8.16
CA ILE A 585 -3.28 -27.52 6.94
C ILE A 585 -4.73 -27.99 6.84
N GLN A 586 -4.95 -29.30 7.02
CA GLN A 586 -6.29 -29.88 7.05
C GLN A 586 -7.13 -29.27 8.19
N GLU A 587 -6.62 -29.27 9.43
CA GLU A 587 -7.28 -28.67 10.59
C GLU A 587 -7.64 -27.19 10.37
N GLY A 588 -6.76 -26.41 9.72
CA GLY A 588 -7.01 -25.01 9.40
C GLY A 588 -8.09 -24.79 8.34
N LEU A 589 -8.22 -25.69 7.36
CA LEU A 589 -9.25 -25.64 6.31
C LEU A 589 -10.60 -26.14 6.82
N GLU A 590 -10.63 -27.22 7.59
CA GLU A 590 -11.84 -27.72 8.27
C GLU A 590 -12.39 -26.67 9.25
N ASN A 591 -11.51 -25.98 9.96
CA ASN A 591 -11.89 -24.89 10.85
C ASN A 591 -12.43 -23.66 10.10
N LEU A 592 -11.84 -23.28 8.95
CA LEU A 592 -12.38 -22.23 8.08
C LEU A 592 -13.84 -22.54 7.68
N ASP A 593 -14.11 -23.79 7.30
CA ASP A 593 -15.45 -24.25 6.93
C ASP A 593 -16.41 -24.28 8.12
N LYS A 594 -15.92 -24.68 9.30
CA LYS A 594 -16.67 -24.62 10.55
C LYS A 594 -17.14 -23.19 10.83
N ILE A 595 -16.24 -22.19 10.87
CA ILE A 595 -16.60 -20.78 11.08
C ILE A 595 -17.67 -20.33 10.07
N LEU A 596 -17.47 -20.61 8.79
CA LEU A 596 -18.36 -20.15 7.73
C LEU A 596 -19.75 -20.80 7.77
N SER A 597 -19.86 -22.00 8.34
CA SER A 597 -21.15 -22.64 8.62
C SER A 597 -21.82 -22.07 9.88
N GLU A 598 -21.12 -22.02 11.01
CA GLU A 598 -21.66 -21.58 12.31
C GLU A 598 -22.05 -20.10 12.32
N THR A 599 -21.36 -19.26 11.53
CA THR A 599 -21.63 -17.81 11.42
C THR A 599 -22.52 -17.42 10.23
N ASN A 600 -23.09 -18.39 9.50
CA ASN A 600 -23.85 -18.14 8.26
C ASN A 600 -23.06 -17.26 7.26
N SER A 601 -21.78 -17.59 7.04
CA SER A 601 -20.82 -16.81 6.24
C SER A 601 -20.73 -15.33 6.64
N LEU A 602 -20.69 -15.07 7.96
CA LEU A 602 -20.60 -13.74 8.59
C LEU A 602 -21.76 -12.76 8.26
N LYS A 603 -22.89 -13.25 7.73
CA LYS A 603 -24.05 -12.42 7.36
C LYS A 603 -24.73 -11.78 8.56
N GLY A 604 -25.17 -10.53 8.39
CA GLY A 604 -25.92 -9.79 9.42
C GLY A 604 -25.07 -9.25 10.58
N LEU A 605 -23.76 -9.49 10.59
CA LEU A 605 -22.83 -8.88 11.54
C LEU A 605 -22.60 -7.40 11.19
N THR A 606 -22.35 -6.56 12.21
CA THR A 606 -21.84 -5.20 11.96
C THR A 606 -20.45 -5.28 11.31
N ARG A 607 -20.07 -4.23 10.58
CA ARG A 607 -18.79 -4.15 9.86
C ARG A 607 -17.58 -4.34 10.79
N GLU A 608 -17.65 -3.81 12.00
CA GLU A 608 -16.63 -3.90 13.04
C GLU A 608 -16.46 -5.35 13.53
N THR A 609 -17.58 -6.05 13.72
CA THR A 609 -17.58 -7.47 14.14
C THR A 609 -17.13 -8.37 12.99
N PHE A 610 -17.56 -8.06 11.76
CA PHE A 610 -17.08 -8.71 10.53
C PHE A 610 -15.56 -8.56 10.37
N VAL A 611 -15.02 -7.36 10.57
CA VAL A 611 -13.56 -7.10 10.54
C VAL A 611 -12.81 -7.89 11.61
N GLU A 612 -13.34 -8.03 12.83
CA GLU A 612 -12.73 -8.87 13.87
C GLU A 612 -12.64 -10.34 13.42
N TYR A 613 -13.74 -10.93 12.93
CA TYR A 613 -13.74 -12.31 12.42
C TYR A 613 -12.79 -12.49 11.22
N VAL A 614 -12.84 -11.58 10.23
CA VAL A 614 -11.95 -11.64 9.05
C VAL A 614 -10.48 -11.47 9.44
N THR A 615 -10.18 -10.71 10.50
CA THR A 615 -8.80 -10.59 11.02
C THR A 615 -8.27 -11.94 11.47
N GLU A 616 -8.99 -12.63 12.35
CA GLU A 616 -8.56 -13.94 12.86
C GLU A 616 -8.51 -14.99 11.74
N MET A 617 -9.52 -15.03 10.86
CA MET A 617 -9.57 -15.95 9.73
C MET A 617 -8.41 -15.73 8.73
N LEU A 618 -8.04 -14.47 8.45
CA LEU A 618 -6.93 -14.16 7.55
C LEU A 618 -5.57 -14.47 8.20
N ILE A 619 -5.39 -14.21 9.50
CA ILE A 619 -4.17 -14.59 10.23
C ILE A 619 -4.01 -16.11 10.27
N GLN A 620 -5.08 -16.84 10.60
CA GLN A 620 -5.07 -18.31 10.59
C GLN A 620 -4.73 -18.84 9.19
N LEU A 621 -5.43 -18.38 8.15
CA LEU A 621 -5.23 -18.87 6.79
C LEU A 621 -3.84 -18.49 6.23
N ASN A 622 -3.24 -17.39 6.69
CA ASN A 622 -1.84 -17.02 6.43
C ASN A 622 -0.84 -18.01 7.06
N TYR A 623 -1.12 -18.52 8.26
CA TYR A 623 -0.34 -19.57 8.91
C TYR A 623 -0.54 -20.95 8.25
N THR A 624 -1.78 -21.30 7.90
CA THR A 624 -2.14 -22.53 7.15
C THR A 624 -1.32 -22.62 5.86
N HIS A 625 -1.28 -21.53 5.08
CA HIS A 625 -0.52 -21.44 3.83
C HIS A 625 -0.77 -22.64 2.89
N PRO A 626 -2.04 -22.96 2.56
CA PRO A 626 -2.44 -24.30 2.08
C PRO A 626 -1.92 -24.67 0.67
N PHE A 627 -1.54 -23.71 -0.16
CA PHE A 627 -1.05 -23.96 -1.53
C PHE A 627 0.47 -23.86 -1.62
N ARG A 628 1.08 -24.50 -2.63
CA ARG A 628 2.53 -24.46 -2.85
C ARG A 628 3.05 -23.04 -3.12
N GLU A 629 2.33 -22.24 -3.90
CA GLU A 629 2.59 -20.81 -4.14
C GLU A 629 1.26 -20.17 -4.56
N GLY A 630 1.13 -18.84 -4.47
CA GLY A 630 -0.09 -18.13 -4.89
C GLY A 630 -1.06 -17.77 -3.76
N ASN A 631 -0.88 -18.33 -2.55
CA ASN A 631 -1.73 -18.15 -1.36
C ASN A 631 -2.32 -16.74 -1.22
N GLY A 632 -1.48 -15.70 -1.17
CA GLY A 632 -1.92 -14.31 -0.99
C GLY A 632 -2.89 -13.76 -2.04
N ARG A 633 -2.84 -14.25 -3.29
CA ARG A 633 -3.80 -13.86 -4.34
C ARG A 633 -5.14 -14.57 -4.13
N THR A 634 -5.10 -15.87 -3.81
CA THR A 634 -6.28 -16.67 -3.51
C THR A 634 -7.02 -16.18 -2.26
N GLN A 635 -6.29 -15.94 -1.18
CA GLN A 635 -6.83 -15.47 0.11
C GLN A 635 -7.56 -14.13 -0.05
N ARG A 636 -6.94 -13.14 -0.72
CA ARG A 636 -7.59 -11.83 -0.94
C ARG A 636 -8.87 -11.94 -1.75
N MET A 637 -8.87 -12.71 -2.85
CA MET A 637 -10.09 -12.94 -3.64
C MET A 637 -11.18 -13.66 -2.84
N PHE A 638 -10.80 -14.61 -1.97
CA PHE A 638 -11.73 -15.29 -1.08
C PHE A 638 -12.37 -14.32 -0.08
N PHE A 639 -11.58 -13.43 0.52
CA PHE A 639 -12.10 -12.42 1.46
C PHE A 639 -12.88 -11.29 0.75
N GLU A 640 -12.51 -10.88 -0.48
CA GLU A 640 -13.34 -10.02 -1.34
C GLU A 640 -14.74 -10.63 -1.53
N LYS A 641 -14.82 -11.94 -1.83
CA LYS A 641 -16.09 -12.67 -1.99
C LYS A 641 -16.83 -12.89 -0.67
N LEU A 642 -16.13 -13.10 0.45
CA LEU A 642 -16.75 -13.20 1.78
C LEU A 642 -17.38 -11.86 2.21
N GLY A 643 -16.73 -10.73 1.93
CA GLY A 643 -17.35 -9.41 2.07
C GLY A 643 -18.62 -9.30 1.25
N GLN A 644 -18.54 -9.59 -0.06
CA GLN A 644 -19.69 -9.54 -0.97
C GLN A 644 -20.88 -10.40 -0.49
N VAL A 645 -20.62 -11.56 0.13
CA VAL A 645 -21.65 -12.46 0.69
C VAL A 645 -22.19 -12.00 2.04
N ALA A 646 -21.37 -11.37 2.88
CA ALA A 646 -21.75 -10.87 4.21
C ALA A 646 -22.47 -9.50 4.17
N GLY A 647 -22.33 -8.75 3.07
CA GLY A 647 -22.86 -7.40 2.90
C GLY A 647 -21.84 -6.28 3.15
N HIS A 648 -20.54 -6.60 3.16
CA HIS A 648 -19.43 -5.69 3.48
C HIS A 648 -18.45 -5.54 2.31
N THR A 649 -17.68 -4.45 2.30
CA THR A 649 -16.59 -4.25 1.31
C THR A 649 -15.24 -4.66 1.91
N LEU A 650 -14.32 -5.19 1.08
CA LEU A 650 -12.92 -5.42 1.41
C LEU A 650 -12.03 -5.12 0.18
N ASP A 651 -11.74 -3.84 -0.08
CA ASP A 651 -10.94 -3.43 -1.25
C ASP A 651 -9.43 -3.57 -1.00
N PHE A 652 -8.92 -4.79 -1.14
CA PHE A 652 -7.48 -5.04 -1.02
C PHE A 652 -6.62 -4.36 -2.09
N SER A 653 -7.18 -3.70 -3.12
CA SER A 653 -6.37 -2.89 -4.04
C SER A 653 -5.82 -1.63 -3.39
N LEU A 654 -6.41 -1.21 -2.26
CA LEU A 654 -5.98 -0.09 -1.44
C LEU A 654 -4.88 -0.45 -0.42
N ALA A 655 -4.59 -1.75 -0.23
CA ALA A 655 -3.53 -2.22 0.67
C ALA A 655 -2.19 -2.38 -0.07
N THR A 656 -1.18 -1.60 0.29
CA THR A 656 0.16 -1.70 -0.34
C THR A 656 0.89 -3.00 0.03
N GLU A 657 1.82 -3.43 -0.81
CA GLU A 657 2.64 -4.63 -0.54
C GLU A 657 3.44 -4.47 0.78
N LYS A 658 4.03 -3.28 1.02
CA LYS A 658 4.70 -2.98 2.30
C LYS A 658 3.74 -3.11 3.49
N ARG A 659 2.52 -2.57 3.42
CA ARG A 659 1.52 -2.69 4.51
C ARG A 659 1.09 -4.13 4.76
N MET A 660 0.72 -4.85 3.70
CA MET A 660 0.28 -6.25 3.77
C MET A 660 1.38 -7.15 4.35
N ASN A 661 2.63 -6.96 3.93
CA ASN A 661 3.76 -7.71 4.46
C ASN A 661 4.04 -7.37 5.94
N LEU A 662 3.98 -6.10 6.34
CA LEU A 662 4.16 -5.71 7.75
C LEU A 662 3.08 -6.30 8.65
N ALA A 663 1.80 -6.14 8.30
CA ALA A 663 0.68 -6.70 9.06
C ALA A 663 0.77 -8.23 9.19
N SER A 664 1.12 -8.93 8.10
CA SER A 664 1.28 -10.39 8.09
C SER A 664 2.48 -10.85 8.93
N ILE A 665 3.57 -10.06 8.99
CA ILE A 665 4.75 -10.39 9.81
C ILE A 665 4.47 -10.11 11.30
N SER A 666 3.76 -9.03 11.65
CA SER A 666 3.40 -8.72 13.04
C SER A 666 2.55 -9.83 13.65
N SER A 667 1.51 -10.28 12.93
CA SER A 667 0.65 -11.36 13.40
C SER A 667 1.37 -12.70 13.50
N LEU A 668 2.20 -13.06 12.51
CA LEU A 668 2.86 -14.38 12.48
C LEU A 668 4.16 -14.50 13.30
N LYS A 669 4.83 -13.39 13.67
CA LYS A 669 6.06 -13.41 14.48
C LYS A 669 5.91 -12.83 15.88
N HIS A 670 4.97 -11.92 16.08
CA HIS A 670 4.81 -11.18 17.35
C HIS A 670 3.44 -11.38 17.99
N ASN A 671 2.56 -12.17 17.36
CA ASN A 671 1.16 -12.38 17.76
C ASN A 671 0.35 -11.08 17.89
N ASP A 672 0.78 -10.04 17.15
CA ASP A 672 0.11 -8.74 17.08
C ASP A 672 -0.84 -8.73 15.89
N LYS A 673 -2.14 -8.72 16.18
CA LYS A 673 -3.19 -8.63 15.16
C LYS A 673 -3.64 -7.20 14.84
N GLU A 674 -3.21 -6.18 15.60
CA GLU A 674 -3.80 -4.84 15.49
C GLU A 674 -3.42 -4.14 14.18
N GLU A 675 -2.25 -4.41 13.60
CA GLU A 675 -1.92 -3.93 12.25
C GLU A 675 -2.71 -4.64 11.13
N MET A 676 -3.07 -5.91 11.30
CA MET A 676 -3.93 -6.63 10.35
C MET A 676 -5.38 -6.16 10.46
N LYS A 677 -5.88 -5.99 11.70
CA LYS A 677 -7.18 -5.41 11.99
C LYS A 677 -7.31 -4.00 11.44
N HIS A 678 -6.28 -3.16 11.61
CA HIS A 678 -6.28 -1.81 11.07
C HIS A 678 -6.20 -1.78 9.54
N LEU A 679 -5.54 -2.76 8.90
CA LEU A 679 -5.60 -2.95 7.45
C LEU A 679 -7.03 -3.26 6.99
N LEU A 680 -7.72 -4.19 7.65
CA LEU A 680 -9.07 -4.62 7.31
C LEU A 680 -10.15 -3.56 7.63
N GLU A 681 -9.98 -2.78 8.69
CA GLU A 681 -10.75 -1.56 8.97
C GLU A 681 -10.66 -0.57 7.81
N ASP A 682 -9.44 -0.23 7.40
CA ASP A 682 -9.16 0.75 6.34
C ASP A 682 -9.74 0.37 4.97
N ILE A 683 -9.75 -0.92 4.62
CA ILE A 683 -10.29 -1.39 3.33
C ILE A 683 -11.76 -1.82 3.38
N SER A 684 -12.45 -1.67 4.52
CA SER A 684 -13.88 -1.98 4.68
C SER A 684 -14.75 -0.77 5.03
N ASN A 685 -14.20 0.23 5.72
CA ASN A 685 -14.91 1.43 6.12
C ASN A 685 -15.09 2.38 4.92
N PRO A 686 -16.33 2.74 4.50
CA PRO A 686 -16.56 3.52 3.29
C PRO A 686 -15.86 4.88 3.24
N GLU A 687 -15.75 5.60 4.37
CA GLU A 687 -15.04 6.89 4.39
C GLU A 687 -13.53 6.69 4.19
N LYS A 688 -12.96 5.68 4.84
CA LYS A 688 -11.53 5.34 4.74
C LYS A 688 -11.15 4.81 3.35
N ILE A 689 -11.99 3.95 2.77
CA ILE A 689 -11.88 3.47 1.38
C ILE A 689 -11.82 4.65 0.41
N LEU A 690 -12.71 5.63 0.58
CA LEU A 690 -12.84 6.77 -0.32
C LEU A 690 -11.59 7.66 -0.28
N ILE A 691 -11.08 7.96 0.92
CA ILE A 691 -9.84 8.71 1.13
C ILE A 691 -8.60 7.95 0.60
N LEU A 692 -8.49 6.64 0.89
CA LEU A 692 -7.41 5.81 0.38
C LEU A 692 -7.43 5.72 -1.15
N LYS A 693 -8.60 5.61 -1.76
CA LYS A 693 -8.76 5.56 -3.22
C LYS A 693 -8.42 6.89 -3.87
N GLU A 694 -8.93 8.00 -3.35
CA GLU A 694 -8.55 9.37 -3.78
C GLU A 694 -7.03 9.52 -3.80
N PHE A 695 -6.38 9.17 -2.70
CA PHE A 695 -4.92 9.24 -2.59
C PHE A 695 -4.18 8.31 -3.59
N ILE A 696 -4.60 7.04 -3.67
CA ILE A 696 -3.94 6.02 -4.51
C ILE A 696 -4.13 6.31 -6.01
N ASP A 697 -5.29 6.80 -6.43
CA ASP A 697 -5.56 7.14 -7.83
C ASP A 697 -4.85 8.46 -8.23
N ASN A 698 -4.77 9.46 -7.35
CA ASN A 698 -3.93 10.64 -7.56
C ASN A 698 -2.44 10.28 -7.70
N MET A 699 -1.92 9.40 -6.84
CA MET A 699 -0.53 8.92 -6.90
C MET A 699 -0.22 8.14 -8.19
N LYS A 700 -1.18 7.37 -8.73
CA LYS A 700 -1.05 6.75 -10.07
C LYS A 700 -0.98 7.81 -11.16
N HIS A 701 -1.84 8.84 -11.09
CA HIS A 701 -1.92 9.89 -12.12
C HIS A 701 -0.62 10.69 -12.24
N ILE A 702 0.07 10.98 -11.14
CA ILE A 702 1.38 11.67 -11.16
C ILE A 702 2.57 10.74 -11.48
N GLY A 703 2.33 9.45 -11.76
CA GLY A 703 3.38 8.51 -12.13
C GLY A 703 4.22 7.96 -10.96
N PHE A 704 3.71 8.00 -9.73
CA PHE A 704 4.47 7.56 -8.54
C PHE A 704 4.51 6.02 -8.41
N GLU A 705 5.24 5.35 -9.32
CA GLU A 705 5.32 3.88 -9.44
C GLU A 705 5.72 3.15 -8.14
N ASN A 706 6.35 3.85 -7.19
CA ASN A 706 6.83 3.28 -5.94
C ASN A 706 5.79 3.21 -4.81
N ILE A 707 4.53 3.58 -5.03
CA ILE A 707 3.48 3.59 -3.99
C ILE A 707 3.37 2.25 -3.23
N HIS A 708 3.47 1.11 -3.92
CA HIS A 708 3.36 -0.23 -3.32
C HIS A 708 4.43 -0.53 -2.24
N HIS A 709 5.55 0.21 -2.24
CA HIS A 709 6.63 0.07 -1.27
C HIS A 709 6.50 0.98 -0.03
N HIS A 710 5.54 1.90 0.00
CA HIS A 710 5.31 2.83 1.12
C HIS A 710 4.26 2.28 2.09
N LEU A 711 4.38 2.63 3.37
CA LEU A 711 3.34 2.35 4.36
C LEU A 711 2.32 3.49 4.34
N ILE A 712 1.13 3.17 3.83
CA ILE A 712 0.01 4.11 3.71
C ILE A 712 -1.14 3.57 4.57
N ILE A 713 -1.57 4.38 5.54
CA ILE A 713 -2.62 4.04 6.50
C ILE A 713 -3.54 5.25 6.67
N THR A 714 -4.82 5.04 6.99
CA THR A 714 -5.61 6.16 7.54
C THR A 714 -5.20 6.41 8.99
N ALA A 715 -5.56 7.57 9.53
CA ALA A 715 -5.29 7.89 10.92
C ALA A 715 -6.10 6.98 11.87
N LYS A 716 -5.41 6.27 12.78
CA LYS A 716 -6.06 5.50 13.85
C LYS A 716 -6.76 6.48 14.78
N GLU A 717 -8.02 6.20 15.10
CA GLU A 717 -8.84 7.03 15.98
C GLU A 717 -8.14 7.33 17.31
N GLY A 718 -8.21 8.59 17.75
CA GLY A 718 -7.61 9.04 19.01
C GLY A 718 -6.09 9.01 19.08
N HIS A 719 -5.39 8.69 17.99
CA HIS A 719 -3.93 8.78 17.93
C HIS A 719 -3.53 10.17 17.42
N THR A 720 -2.58 10.80 18.10
CA THR A 720 -1.95 12.04 17.65
C THR A 720 -0.78 11.71 16.73
N TYR A 721 -0.90 12.12 15.48
CA TYR A 721 0.14 12.06 14.48
C TYR A 721 0.82 13.42 14.38
N LYS A 722 2.15 13.42 14.51
CA LYS A 722 2.97 14.61 14.26
C LYS A 722 3.77 14.39 13.00
N GLY A 723 3.66 15.35 12.10
CA GLY A 723 4.23 15.34 10.76
C GLY A 723 4.05 16.72 10.15
N PHE A 724 4.00 16.80 8.83
CA PHE A 724 3.65 18.03 8.13
C PHE A 724 2.67 17.67 7.00
N TYR A 725 1.90 18.67 6.60
CA TYR A 725 0.83 18.53 5.63
C TYR A 725 1.38 18.37 4.21
N ARG A 726 0.88 17.38 3.48
CA ARG A 726 1.25 17.07 2.08
C ARG A 726 0.22 17.58 1.06
N GLY A 727 -0.79 18.31 1.52
CA GLY A 727 -1.95 18.70 0.73
C GLY A 727 -3.20 17.88 1.07
N SER A 728 -4.30 18.29 0.46
CA SER A 728 -5.58 17.58 0.52
C SER A 728 -6.24 17.52 -0.84
N GLY A 729 -6.99 16.45 -1.09
CA GLY A 729 -7.96 16.39 -2.17
C GLY A 729 -9.32 16.94 -1.71
N PRO A 730 -10.41 16.54 -2.37
CA PRO A 730 -11.76 16.90 -1.92
C PRO A 730 -12.10 16.33 -0.54
N ASN A 731 -11.77 15.06 -0.24
CA ASN A 731 -12.24 14.36 0.96
C ASN A 731 -11.13 14.09 1.99
N GLY A 732 -9.92 13.77 1.52
CA GLY A 732 -8.80 13.40 2.38
C GLY A 732 -7.72 14.48 2.47
N PHE A 733 -6.92 14.43 3.53
CA PHE A 733 -5.61 15.08 3.56
C PHE A 733 -4.52 14.07 3.90
N MET A 734 -3.31 14.31 3.39
CA MET A 734 -2.14 13.51 3.76
C MET A 734 -1.25 14.28 4.76
N LEU A 735 -0.85 13.57 5.80
CA LEU A 735 0.23 13.91 6.70
C LEU A 735 1.31 12.84 6.55
N ASP A 736 2.57 13.21 6.35
CA ASP A 736 3.67 12.25 6.44
C ASP A 736 4.23 12.26 7.88
N ALA A 737 4.17 11.11 8.54
CA ALA A 737 4.68 10.91 9.89
C ALA A 737 5.85 9.91 9.82
N ASN A 738 7.07 10.44 9.73
CA ASN A 738 8.32 9.68 9.67
C ASN A 738 8.36 8.63 8.54
N GLY A 739 7.95 9.01 7.32
CA GLY A 739 7.94 8.11 6.16
C GLY A 739 6.72 7.18 6.10
N ILE A 740 5.77 7.34 7.02
CA ILE A 740 4.44 6.73 6.99
C ILE A 740 3.45 7.77 6.49
N PHE A 741 2.75 7.48 5.40
CA PHE A 741 1.70 8.36 4.90
C PHE A 741 0.40 8.08 5.65
N ILE A 742 0.04 9.03 6.51
CA ILE A 742 -1.18 9.04 7.32
C ILE A 742 -2.23 9.84 6.57
N LEU A 743 -3.36 9.21 6.26
CA LEU A 743 -4.50 9.87 5.62
C LEU A 743 -5.58 10.20 6.66
N GLY A 744 -5.89 11.48 6.82
CA GLY A 744 -7.00 11.94 7.67
C GLY A 744 -8.21 12.39 6.84
N ASN A 745 -9.40 12.40 7.45
CA ASN A 745 -10.57 12.98 6.80
C ASN A 745 -10.48 14.51 6.91
N LYS A 746 -10.73 15.23 5.81
CA LYS A 746 -10.66 16.70 5.77
C LYS A 746 -11.68 17.37 6.71
N LYS A 747 -12.79 16.68 7.05
CA LYS A 747 -13.77 17.16 8.06
C LYS A 747 -13.24 17.17 9.50
N ASP A 748 -12.13 16.49 9.77
CA ASP A 748 -11.51 16.41 11.09
C ASP A 748 -10.53 17.59 11.36
N LEU A 749 -10.23 18.39 10.34
CA LEU A 749 -9.45 19.64 10.46
C LEU A 749 -10.36 20.81 10.85
N THR A 750 -9.81 21.80 11.56
CA THR A 750 -10.59 23.04 11.84
C THR A 750 -10.82 23.84 10.54
N PRO A 751 -11.89 24.66 10.44
CA PRO A 751 -12.11 25.52 9.28
C PRO A 751 -10.92 26.47 9.00
N GLU A 752 -10.27 26.95 10.06
CA GLU A 752 -9.02 27.73 9.98
C GLU A 752 -7.89 26.90 9.36
N GLN A 753 -7.66 25.66 9.82
CA GLN A 753 -6.66 24.76 9.24
C GLN A 753 -6.94 24.46 7.76
N ILE A 754 -8.20 24.24 7.38
CA ILE A 754 -8.59 23.98 5.98
C ILE A 754 -8.25 25.18 5.06
N GLN A 755 -8.33 26.41 5.58
CA GLN A 755 -8.00 27.63 4.83
C GLN A 755 -6.51 28.01 4.87
N THR A 756 -5.80 27.67 5.95
CA THR A 756 -4.43 28.16 6.20
C THR A 756 -3.33 27.16 5.85
N LEU A 757 -3.59 25.85 5.94
CA LEU A 757 -2.57 24.81 5.76
C LEU A 757 -2.04 24.74 4.31
N LYS A 758 -0.74 24.95 4.17
CA LYS A 758 0.04 24.82 2.94
C LYS A 758 0.85 23.53 2.95
N ILE A 759 1.20 23.05 1.76
CA ILE A 759 2.09 21.89 1.61
C ILE A 759 3.44 22.23 2.26
N GLY A 760 3.85 21.42 3.24
CA GLY A 760 5.01 21.68 4.08
C GLY A 760 4.71 22.23 5.47
N ASP A 761 3.46 22.56 5.83
CA ASP A 761 3.13 23.08 7.17
C ASP A 761 3.10 21.99 8.25
N ALA A 762 3.88 22.18 9.31
CA ALA A 762 3.96 21.23 10.42
C ALA A 762 2.62 21.09 11.16
N LEU A 763 2.08 19.87 11.21
CA LEU A 763 0.73 19.58 11.68
C LEU A 763 0.76 18.47 12.74
N SER A 764 0.15 18.76 13.89
CA SER A 764 -0.07 17.82 14.99
C SER A 764 -1.53 17.37 15.00
N PHE A 765 -1.92 16.56 14.02
CA PHE A 765 -3.28 16.07 13.87
C PHE A 765 -3.59 14.97 14.90
N THR A 766 -4.69 15.10 15.64
CA THR A 766 -5.25 13.99 16.41
C THR A 766 -6.54 13.56 15.73
N ALA A 767 -6.56 12.33 15.21
CA ALA A 767 -7.81 11.78 14.68
C ALA A 767 -8.85 11.79 15.80
N PRO A 768 -10.07 12.29 15.57
CA PRO A 768 -11.10 12.24 16.59
C PRO A 768 -11.30 10.79 17.03
N LYS A 769 -11.42 10.56 18.34
CA LYS A 769 -11.99 9.29 18.80
C LYS A 769 -13.43 9.30 18.36
N VAL A 770 -13.91 8.24 17.70
CA VAL A 770 -15.35 7.96 17.75
C VAL A 770 -15.63 7.62 19.20
N GLN A 771 -16.06 8.64 19.97
CA GLN A 771 -16.72 8.41 21.24
C GLN A 771 -17.87 7.46 20.91
N ASN A 772 -17.78 6.20 21.37
CA ASN A 772 -18.72 5.15 20.98
C ASN A 772 -20.09 5.26 21.71
N GLN A 773 -20.40 6.52 22.03
CA GLN A 773 -21.63 7.13 22.51
C GLN A 773 -21.63 8.57 21.96
N GLN A 774 -21.75 8.74 20.63
CA GLN A 774 -22.31 9.97 20.09
C GLN A 774 -23.71 10.08 20.71
N GLU A 775 -23.87 10.96 21.70
CA GLU A 775 -25.06 11.04 22.53
C GLU A 775 -26.31 11.16 21.66
N VAL A 776 -27.34 10.39 22.01
CA VAL A 776 -28.48 10.17 21.11
C VAL A 776 -29.51 11.27 21.32
N LEU A 777 -29.88 11.96 20.24
CA LEU A 777 -30.85 13.06 20.26
C LEU A 777 -32.28 12.53 20.31
N ILE A 778 -32.59 11.52 19.49
CA ILE A 778 -33.85 10.77 19.50
C ILE A 778 -33.51 9.27 19.56
N PRO A 779 -33.85 8.56 20.66
CA PRO A 779 -33.49 7.16 20.83
C PRO A 779 -34.18 6.24 19.82
N ALA A 780 -33.54 5.10 19.55
CA ALA A 780 -34.20 3.96 18.93
C ALA A 780 -35.14 3.30 19.95
N GLU A 781 -36.32 2.88 19.50
CA GLU A 781 -37.39 2.27 20.30
C GLU A 781 -37.88 1.00 19.58
N THR A 782 -37.65 -0.17 20.20
CA THR A 782 -38.11 -1.46 19.66
C THR A 782 -39.60 -1.64 19.94
N ILE A 783 -40.43 -1.33 18.95
CA ILE A 783 -41.88 -1.57 19.02
C ILE A 783 -42.16 -3.06 18.79
N ALA A 784 -42.78 -3.72 19.76
CA ALA A 784 -43.17 -5.12 19.67
C ALA A 784 -44.10 -5.40 18.48
N PRO A 785 -44.08 -6.60 17.88
CA PRO A 785 -45.10 -7.02 16.91
C PRO A 785 -46.51 -6.97 17.53
N LEU A 786 -47.53 -6.68 16.73
CA LEU A 786 -48.93 -6.76 17.19
C LEU A 786 -49.30 -8.22 17.49
N THR A 787 -50.01 -8.43 18.59
CA THR A 787 -50.67 -9.71 18.88
C THR A 787 -51.92 -9.90 18.01
N ASN A 788 -52.32 -11.16 17.77
CA ASN A 788 -53.54 -11.48 17.02
C ASN A 788 -54.79 -10.77 17.60
N ASN A 789 -54.86 -10.61 18.92
CA ASN A 789 -55.96 -9.92 19.60
C ASN A 789 -55.98 -8.40 19.29
N GLU A 790 -54.81 -7.75 19.23
CA GLU A 790 -54.72 -6.34 18.82
C GLU A 790 -55.07 -6.15 17.34
N ILE A 791 -54.66 -7.09 16.47
CA ILE A 791 -55.01 -7.11 15.05
C ILE A 791 -56.54 -7.24 14.91
N ALA A 792 -57.14 -8.27 15.51
CA ALA A 792 -58.59 -8.48 15.51
C ALA A 792 -59.36 -7.28 16.07
N THR A 793 -58.88 -6.67 17.16
CA THR A 793 -59.49 -5.46 17.74
C THR A 793 -59.42 -4.27 16.79
N LYS A 794 -58.29 -4.05 16.11
CA LYS A 794 -58.14 -2.97 15.11
C LYS A 794 -59.03 -3.20 13.88
N ILE A 795 -59.14 -4.44 13.40
CA ILE A 795 -60.01 -4.79 12.26
C ILE A 795 -61.49 -4.63 12.65
N LYS A 796 -61.90 -5.11 13.83
CA LYS A 796 -63.27 -4.97 14.36
C LYS A 796 -63.72 -3.51 14.50
N ASN A 797 -62.78 -2.60 14.77
CA ASN A 797 -63.03 -1.17 14.88
C ASN A 797 -62.90 -0.40 13.55
N ASN A 798 -62.62 -1.07 12.43
CA ASN A 798 -62.56 -0.43 11.12
C ASN A 798 -63.98 -0.19 10.55
N ALA A 799 -64.29 1.06 10.21
CA ALA A 799 -65.61 1.47 9.72
C ALA A 799 -66.06 0.74 8.44
N SER A 800 -65.14 0.41 7.52
CA SER A 800 -65.45 -0.33 6.30
C SER A 800 -65.82 -1.79 6.59
N ILE A 801 -65.14 -2.43 7.55
CA ILE A 801 -65.46 -3.80 8.02
C ILE A 801 -66.85 -3.82 8.68
N GLN A 802 -67.15 -2.84 9.53
CA GLN A 802 -68.47 -2.71 10.18
C GLN A 802 -69.59 -2.49 9.16
N ALA A 803 -69.36 -1.65 8.15
CA ALA A 803 -70.33 -1.42 7.07
C ALA A 803 -70.62 -2.70 6.26
N ARG A 804 -69.59 -3.49 5.92
CA ARG A 804 -69.76 -4.76 5.19
C ARG A 804 -70.40 -5.86 6.04
N ARG A 805 -70.11 -5.92 7.35
CA ARG A 805 -70.83 -6.83 8.26
C ARG A 805 -72.34 -6.51 8.29
N LYS A 806 -72.70 -5.21 8.32
CA LYS A 806 -74.11 -4.75 8.27
C LYS A 806 -74.80 -5.04 6.93
N GLU A 807 -74.07 -4.96 5.80
CA GLU A 807 -74.55 -5.38 4.47
C GLU A 807 -74.92 -6.88 4.47
N ILE A 808 -74.04 -7.74 4.98
CA ILE A 808 -74.29 -9.19 5.11
C ILE A 808 -75.47 -9.47 6.04
N GLU A 809 -75.52 -8.87 7.24
CA GLU A 809 -76.62 -9.04 8.18
C GLU A 809 -77.99 -8.68 7.56
N THR A 810 -78.03 -7.64 6.73
CA THR A 810 -79.25 -7.19 6.03
C THR A 810 -79.69 -8.22 4.96
N LEU A 811 -78.75 -8.75 4.20
CA LEU A 811 -79.02 -9.80 3.20
C LEU A 811 -79.45 -11.12 3.87
N CYS A 812 -78.81 -11.51 4.98
CA CYS A 812 -79.22 -12.66 5.80
C CYS A 812 -80.66 -12.53 6.33
N GLN A 813 -81.08 -11.31 6.72
CA GLN A 813 -82.46 -11.06 7.15
C GLN A 813 -83.48 -11.27 6.02
N ILE A 814 -83.14 -10.85 4.79
CA ILE A 814 -83.99 -11.06 3.60
C ILE A 814 -84.07 -12.55 3.24
N ILE A 815 -82.92 -13.23 3.22
CA ILE A 815 -82.79 -14.58 2.65
C ILE A 815 -83.29 -15.67 3.61
N TYR A 816 -83.03 -15.52 4.92
CA TYR A 816 -83.28 -16.56 5.94
C TYR A 816 -84.19 -16.09 7.10
N GLY A 817 -84.66 -14.85 7.10
CA GLY A 817 -85.44 -14.28 8.21
C GLY A 817 -84.64 -14.02 9.51
N ASN A 818 -83.33 -14.27 9.50
CA ASN A 818 -82.44 -14.10 10.66
C ASN A 818 -81.11 -13.45 10.23
N ARG A 819 -80.93 -12.17 10.57
CA ARG A 819 -79.71 -11.39 10.29
C ARG A 819 -78.42 -11.99 10.87
N HIS A 820 -78.50 -12.75 11.96
CA HIS A 820 -77.34 -13.29 12.69
C HIS A 820 -76.95 -14.71 12.26
N ILE A 821 -77.67 -15.34 11.31
CA ILE A 821 -77.49 -16.76 10.94
C ILE A 821 -76.09 -17.13 10.43
N LEU A 822 -75.28 -16.16 9.98
CA LEU A 822 -73.89 -16.36 9.55
C LEU A 822 -72.86 -15.81 10.54
N GLN A 823 -73.24 -15.30 11.71
CA GLN A 823 -72.33 -14.56 12.60
C GLN A 823 -71.10 -15.38 13.01
N GLU A 824 -71.31 -16.58 13.53
CA GLU A 824 -70.24 -17.49 13.96
C GLU A 824 -69.32 -17.88 12.78
N ARG A 825 -69.89 -18.13 11.59
CA ARG A 825 -69.11 -18.42 10.39
C ARG A 825 -68.31 -17.21 9.89
N ILE A 826 -68.81 -15.99 10.05
CA ILE A 826 -68.08 -14.75 9.75
C ILE A 826 -66.93 -14.51 10.74
N GLU A 827 -67.05 -15.00 11.97
CA GLU A 827 -66.01 -14.93 12.98
C GLU A 827 -64.94 -16.02 12.76
N MET A 828 -65.31 -17.25 12.31
CA MET A 828 -64.34 -18.26 11.85
C MET A 828 -63.51 -17.83 10.63
N ILE A 829 -64.05 -16.97 9.75
CA ILE A 829 -63.30 -16.39 8.61
C ILE A 829 -62.09 -15.56 9.08
N HIS A 830 -62.08 -15.07 10.34
CA HIS A 830 -60.96 -14.31 10.90
C HIS A 830 -59.79 -15.21 11.32
N GLU A 831 -60.04 -16.52 11.53
CA GLU A 831 -59.03 -17.51 11.87
C GLU A 831 -58.59 -18.31 10.63
N ASN A 832 -59.52 -18.67 9.75
CA ASN A 832 -59.23 -19.32 8.48
C ASN A 832 -59.97 -18.66 7.30
N HIS A 833 -59.22 -17.92 6.49
CA HIS A 833 -59.71 -17.26 5.29
C HIS A 833 -60.34 -18.19 4.23
N THR A 834 -60.03 -19.50 4.21
CA THR A 834 -60.61 -20.43 3.21
C THR A 834 -62.05 -20.87 3.57
N GLU A 835 -62.47 -20.74 4.83
CA GLU A 835 -63.87 -20.96 5.23
C GLU A 835 -64.83 -19.99 4.52
N GLY A 836 -64.36 -18.79 4.19
CA GLY A 836 -65.17 -17.80 3.49
C GLY A 836 -65.49 -18.21 2.05
N GLU A 837 -64.53 -18.80 1.36
CA GLU A 837 -64.69 -19.28 -0.02
C GLU A 837 -65.59 -20.54 -0.04
N GLN A 838 -65.44 -21.44 0.95
CA GLN A 838 -66.35 -22.56 1.18
C GLN A 838 -67.78 -22.10 1.51
N LEU A 839 -67.94 -21.10 2.38
CA LEU A 839 -69.24 -20.54 2.76
C LEU A 839 -69.96 -19.92 1.55
N THR A 840 -69.24 -19.12 0.75
CA THR A 840 -69.77 -18.54 -0.48
C THR A 840 -70.23 -19.63 -1.47
N TYR A 841 -69.45 -20.71 -1.62
CA TYR A 841 -69.82 -21.86 -2.46
C TYR A 841 -71.05 -22.61 -1.94
N GLN A 842 -71.14 -22.86 -0.63
CA GLN A 842 -72.31 -23.49 0.01
C GLN A 842 -73.58 -22.65 -0.20
N ILE A 843 -73.50 -21.33 -0.01
CA ILE A 843 -74.64 -20.41 -0.21
C ILE A 843 -75.06 -20.38 -1.69
N ALA A 844 -74.12 -20.42 -2.64
CA ALA A 844 -74.41 -20.39 -4.07
C ALA A 844 -75.02 -21.70 -4.59
N THR A 845 -74.60 -22.86 -4.06
CA THR A 845 -74.98 -24.19 -4.58
C THR A 845 -76.13 -24.84 -3.79
N SER A 846 -76.19 -24.61 -2.47
CA SER A 846 -77.18 -25.19 -1.57
C SER A 846 -77.54 -24.21 -0.45
N PRO A 847 -78.17 -23.06 -0.74
CA PRO A 847 -78.52 -22.05 0.27
C PRO A 847 -79.36 -22.63 1.42
N GLN A 848 -80.17 -23.66 1.14
CA GLN A 848 -81.02 -24.31 2.14
C GLN A 848 -80.24 -25.17 3.16
N SER A 849 -78.94 -25.48 2.95
CA SER A 849 -78.10 -26.12 3.97
C SER A 849 -77.53 -25.14 5.00
N ILE A 850 -77.80 -23.83 4.85
CA ILE A 850 -77.53 -22.82 5.89
C ILE A 850 -78.75 -22.69 6.80
N SER A 851 -79.93 -22.42 6.21
CA SER A 851 -81.22 -22.36 6.90
C SER A 851 -82.36 -22.38 5.87
N LYS A 852 -83.60 -22.55 6.35
CA LYS A 852 -84.80 -22.44 5.50
C LYS A 852 -84.93 -21.03 4.93
N LEU A 853 -85.00 -20.93 3.61
CA LEU A 853 -85.22 -19.65 2.91
C LEU A 853 -86.58 -19.01 3.31
N SER A 854 -86.60 -17.68 3.38
CA SER A 854 -87.81 -16.89 3.64
C SER A 854 -88.94 -17.20 2.67
N GLY A 855 -90.20 -17.03 3.10
CA GLY A 855 -91.37 -17.29 2.27
C GLY A 855 -91.61 -18.77 1.93
N SER A 856 -92.54 -19.02 1.02
CA SER A 856 -92.99 -20.36 0.63
C SER A 856 -92.78 -20.65 -0.85
N ASN A 857 -92.55 -21.93 -1.16
CA ASN A 857 -92.60 -22.52 -2.49
C ASN A 857 -93.43 -23.80 -2.37
N VAL A 858 -94.55 -23.89 -3.09
CA VAL A 858 -95.49 -25.02 -3.05
C VAL A 858 -95.82 -25.42 -4.48
N PHE A 859 -95.52 -26.66 -4.87
CA PHE A 859 -95.62 -27.17 -6.25
C PHE A 859 -94.99 -26.24 -7.31
N GLY A 860 -93.91 -25.54 -6.97
CA GLY A 860 -93.20 -24.60 -7.85
C GLY A 860 -93.69 -23.15 -7.78
N ILE A 861 -94.86 -22.90 -7.18
CA ILE A 861 -95.40 -21.55 -6.99
C ILE A 861 -94.70 -20.89 -5.79
N LYS A 862 -93.94 -19.81 -6.07
CA LYS A 862 -93.18 -19.04 -5.08
C LYS A 862 -93.95 -17.77 -4.70
N ASN A 863 -94.00 -17.44 -3.41
CA ASN A 863 -94.52 -16.14 -2.98
C ASN A 863 -93.45 -15.03 -3.09
N ASN A 864 -93.86 -13.76 -3.03
CA ASN A 864 -92.96 -12.61 -3.19
C ASN A 864 -91.76 -12.64 -2.22
N ALA A 865 -91.95 -13.09 -0.98
CA ALA A 865 -90.86 -13.23 -0.01
C ALA A 865 -89.83 -14.30 -0.43
N ARG A 866 -90.29 -15.43 -1.00
CA ARG A 866 -89.40 -16.47 -1.54
C ARG A 866 -88.66 -16.01 -2.80
N ALA A 867 -89.35 -15.36 -3.73
CA ALA A 867 -88.73 -14.81 -4.94
C ALA A 867 -87.66 -13.75 -4.59
N HIS A 868 -87.94 -12.89 -3.60
CA HIS A 868 -86.99 -11.89 -3.14
C HIS A 868 -85.80 -12.49 -2.36
N ALA A 869 -86.01 -13.55 -1.58
CA ALA A 869 -84.94 -14.30 -0.93
C ALA A 869 -84.01 -14.95 -1.97
N GLU A 870 -84.56 -15.66 -2.95
CA GLU A 870 -83.78 -16.33 -4.00
C GLU A 870 -82.97 -15.33 -4.85
N ALA A 871 -83.56 -14.18 -5.21
CA ALA A 871 -82.87 -13.12 -5.95
C ALA A 871 -81.67 -12.51 -5.19
N ASN A 872 -81.63 -12.60 -3.86
CA ASN A 872 -80.57 -12.03 -3.03
C ASN A 872 -79.42 -12.99 -2.69
N ILE A 873 -79.49 -14.27 -3.08
CA ILE A 873 -78.42 -15.26 -2.84
C ILE A 873 -77.08 -14.80 -3.44
N LEU A 874 -77.06 -14.42 -4.73
CA LEU A 874 -75.84 -13.94 -5.39
C LEU A 874 -75.32 -12.59 -4.84
N PRO A 875 -76.18 -11.61 -4.51
CA PRO A 875 -75.79 -10.48 -3.67
C PRO A 875 -75.13 -10.85 -2.33
N LEU A 876 -75.64 -11.85 -1.59
CA LEU A 876 -75.04 -12.31 -0.33
C LEU A 876 -73.64 -12.91 -0.55
N CYS A 877 -73.48 -13.80 -1.54
CA CYS A 877 -72.16 -14.31 -1.95
C CYS A 877 -71.18 -13.16 -2.20
N ARG A 878 -71.55 -12.19 -3.04
CA ARG A 878 -70.73 -11.02 -3.36
C ARG A 878 -70.43 -10.13 -2.16
N ALA A 879 -71.34 -10.03 -1.18
CA ALA A 879 -71.13 -9.28 0.04
C ALA A 879 -70.11 -9.97 0.96
N ILE A 880 -70.14 -11.31 1.04
CA ILE A 880 -69.15 -12.13 1.76
C ILE A 880 -67.78 -12.02 1.08
N ASP A 881 -67.70 -12.15 -0.25
CA ASP A 881 -66.46 -11.99 -1.01
C ASP A 881 -65.84 -10.58 -0.80
N ARG A 882 -66.68 -9.53 -0.80
CA ARG A 882 -66.25 -8.16 -0.50
C ARG A 882 -65.76 -8.02 0.94
N TYR A 883 -66.43 -8.64 1.90
CA TYR A 883 -66.02 -8.65 3.30
C TYR A 883 -64.65 -9.32 3.47
N ILE A 884 -64.45 -10.51 2.90
CA ILE A 884 -63.17 -11.24 2.93
C ILE A 884 -62.05 -10.40 2.30
N ASN A 885 -62.29 -9.76 1.15
CA ASN A 885 -61.28 -8.94 0.49
C ASN A 885 -60.94 -7.66 1.28
N ILE A 886 -61.95 -6.99 1.86
CA ILE A 886 -61.72 -5.80 2.70
C ILE A 886 -61.08 -6.17 4.03
N PHE A 887 -61.38 -7.35 4.60
CA PHE A 887 -60.69 -7.91 5.77
C PHE A 887 -59.22 -8.17 5.47
N LYS A 888 -58.93 -9.00 4.45
CA LYS A 888 -57.56 -9.31 3.98
C LYS A 888 -56.77 -8.03 3.66
N GLN A 889 -57.40 -6.97 3.14
CA GLN A 889 -56.74 -5.68 2.90
C GLN A 889 -56.52 -4.88 4.20
N THR A 890 -57.54 -4.76 5.06
CA THR A 890 -57.44 -4.03 6.34
C THR A 890 -56.37 -4.63 7.25
N GLU A 891 -56.26 -5.96 7.28
CA GLU A 891 -55.20 -6.69 7.99
C GLU A 891 -53.81 -6.32 7.47
N ARG A 892 -53.60 -6.38 6.14
CA ARG A 892 -52.34 -5.94 5.50
C ARG A 892 -52.03 -4.49 5.82
N ASP A 893 -53.00 -3.59 5.75
CA ASP A 893 -52.81 -2.15 5.98
C ASP A 893 -52.41 -1.87 7.44
N ILE A 894 -53.02 -2.58 8.40
CA ILE A 894 -52.65 -2.53 9.82
C ILE A 894 -51.21 -3.03 10.04
N LEU A 895 -50.88 -4.21 9.51
CA LEU A 895 -49.55 -4.81 9.63
C LEU A 895 -48.47 -3.96 8.94
N HIS A 896 -48.77 -3.42 7.76
CA HIS A 896 -47.87 -2.56 6.99
C HIS A 896 -47.64 -1.22 7.70
N THR A 897 -48.69 -0.59 8.22
CA THR A 897 -48.59 0.65 9.02
C THR A 897 -47.78 0.42 10.30
N HIS A 898 -47.99 -0.72 10.97
CA HIS A 898 -47.21 -1.09 12.16
C HIS A 898 -45.75 -1.35 11.82
N HIS A 899 -45.46 -2.05 10.73
CA HIS A 899 -44.09 -2.31 10.25
C HIS A 899 -43.37 -1.02 9.79
N ILE A 900 -44.08 -0.04 9.23
CA ILE A 900 -43.55 1.31 9.00
C ILE A 900 -43.23 2.00 10.33
N LYS A 901 -44.13 1.93 11.32
CA LYS A 901 -43.90 2.50 12.65
C LYS A 901 -42.69 1.85 13.35
N GLN A 902 -42.53 0.53 13.24
CA GLN A 902 -41.37 -0.23 13.73
C GLN A 902 -40.08 0.28 13.07
N ARG A 903 -39.98 0.23 11.73
CA ARG A 903 -38.78 0.69 10.99
C ARG A 903 -38.46 2.17 11.20
N ARG A 904 -39.47 3.01 11.48
CA ARG A 904 -39.27 4.41 11.93
C ARG A 904 -38.62 4.46 13.32
N CYS A 905 -39.24 3.82 14.31
CA CYS A 905 -38.80 3.90 15.70
C CYS A 905 -37.48 3.16 15.96
N GLU A 906 -37.16 2.11 15.20
CA GLU A 906 -35.85 1.43 15.19
C GLU A 906 -34.69 2.36 14.82
N GLN A 907 -34.94 3.44 14.08
CA GLN A 907 -33.91 4.45 13.80
C GLN A 907 -33.59 5.27 15.05
N SER A 908 -32.31 5.57 15.24
CA SER A 908 -31.87 6.62 16.18
C SER A 908 -31.36 7.83 15.41
N VAL A 909 -31.72 9.02 15.89
CA VAL A 909 -31.08 10.27 15.46
C VAL A 909 -30.04 10.62 16.51
N LYS A 910 -28.77 10.63 16.12
CA LYS A 910 -27.66 11.10 16.95
C LYS A 910 -27.68 12.63 17.06
N ILE A 911 -27.10 13.20 18.11
CA ILE A 911 -26.82 14.64 18.19
C ILE A 911 -25.98 15.09 16.97
N PRO A 912 -26.19 16.30 16.42
CA PRO A 912 -25.42 16.82 15.30
C PRO A 912 -23.93 16.85 15.59
N GLU A 913 -23.11 16.58 14.57
CA GLU A 913 -21.66 16.55 14.71
C GLU A 913 -21.10 17.94 15.07
N ALA A 914 -19.89 17.99 15.63
CA ALA A 914 -19.30 19.24 16.12
C ALA A 914 -19.23 20.32 15.03
N TRP A 915 -18.94 19.94 13.79
CA TRP A 915 -18.93 20.86 12.65
C TRP A 915 -20.33 21.41 12.32
N MET A 916 -21.39 20.61 12.45
CA MET A 916 -22.78 21.05 12.26
C MET A 916 -23.20 22.02 13.38
N LYS A 917 -22.87 21.71 14.64
CA LYS A 917 -23.12 22.62 15.77
C LYS A 917 -22.42 23.97 15.59
N ASN A 918 -21.16 23.94 15.14
CA ASN A 918 -20.41 25.16 14.83
C ASN A 918 -21.05 25.93 13.67
N LEU A 919 -21.50 25.25 12.61
CA LEU A 919 -22.24 25.87 11.50
C LEU A 919 -23.52 26.57 11.98
N PHE A 920 -24.27 25.97 12.91
CA PHE A 920 -25.49 26.57 13.47
C PHE A 920 -25.22 27.87 14.25
N SER A 921 -24.02 28.03 14.83
CA SER A 921 -23.60 29.24 15.55
C SER A 921 -23.01 30.35 14.67
N LEU A 922 -22.75 30.09 13.38
CA LEU A 922 -22.25 31.09 12.43
C LEU A 922 -23.37 32.01 11.90
N SER A 923 -22.98 33.19 11.39
CA SER A 923 -23.93 34.08 10.72
C SER A 923 -24.43 33.48 9.39
N LYS A 924 -25.64 33.88 8.96
CA LYS A 924 -26.27 33.36 7.73
C LYS A 924 -25.41 33.55 6.47
N ALA A 925 -24.61 34.61 6.40
CA ALA A 925 -23.66 34.84 5.31
C ALA A 925 -22.53 33.79 5.30
N GLN A 926 -21.90 33.54 6.45
CA GLN A 926 -20.84 32.53 6.60
C GLN A 926 -21.38 31.10 6.37
N GLN A 927 -22.59 30.81 6.84
CA GLN A 927 -23.29 29.56 6.55
C GLN A 927 -23.46 29.36 5.03
N GLN A 928 -23.95 30.39 4.31
CA GLN A 928 -24.13 30.33 2.86
C GLN A 928 -22.79 30.22 2.11
N GLU A 929 -21.73 30.88 2.55
CA GLU A 929 -20.39 30.80 1.94
C GLU A 929 -19.81 29.37 2.06
N ILE A 930 -19.75 28.83 3.28
CA ILE A 930 -19.25 27.47 3.55
C ILE A 930 -20.06 26.43 2.77
N LEU A 931 -21.39 26.54 2.78
CA LEU A 931 -22.26 25.60 2.08
C LEU A 931 -22.28 25.81 0.56
N SER A 932 -21.91 26.98 0.04
CA SER A 932 -21.75 27.19 -1.41
C SER A 932 -20.48 26.49 -1.92
N ASN A 933 -19.39 26.60 -1.16
CA ASN A 933 -18.07 26.09 -1.54
C ASN A 933 -17.89 24.57 -1.31
N SER A 934 -18.73 23.93 -0.48
CA SER A 934 -18.61 22.50 -0.13
C SER A 934 -19.86 21.68 -0.50
N PRO A 935 -19.90 21.03 -1.68
CA PRO A 935 -20.99 20.12 -2.08
C PRO A 935 -21.28 18.99 -1.09
N GLU A 936 -20.25 18.47 -0.43
CA GLU A 936 -20.29 17.31 0.45
C GLU A 936 -21.00 17.66 1.78
N LEU A 937 -20.71 18.82 2.36
CA LEU A 937 -21.39 19.32 3.56
C LEU A 937 -22.89 19.57 3.30
N ARG A 938 -23.27 20.02 2.09
CA ARG A 938 -24.68 20.06 1.67
C ARG A 938 -25.30 18.66 1.61
N GLY A 939 -24.53 17.65 1.18
CA GLY A 939 -24.93 16.25 1.16
C GLY A 939 -25.12 15.65 2.55
N GLU A 940 -24.21 15.92 3.49
CA GLU A 940 -24.32 15.47 4.89
C GLU A 940 -25.50 16.13 5.60
N ILE A 941 -25.72 17.45 5.42
CA ILE A 941 -26.89 18.15 5.98
C ILE A 941 -28.20 17.59 5.40
N ARG A 942 -28.30 17.39 4.08
CA ARG A 942 -29.45 16.71 3.45
C ARG A 942 -29.67 15.29 4.00
N THR A 943 -28.59 14.56 4.28
CA THR A 943 -28.66 13.21 4.87
C THR A 943 -29.11 13.24 6.33
N TYR A 944 -28.72 14.26 7.09
CA TYR A 944 -29.13 14.43 8.49
C TYR A 944 -30.59 14.93 8.61
N ILE A 945 -30.99 15.88 7.76
CA ILE A 945 -32.40 16.27 7.53
C ILE A 945 -33.25 15.04 7.22
N LYS A 946 -32.79 14.20 6.27
CA LYS A 946 -33.48 12.98 5.89
C LYS A 946 -33.68 12.05 7.09
N LYS A 947 -32.63 11.77 7.87
CA LYS A 947 -32.74 10.94 9.10
C LYS A 947 -33.72 11.51 10.13
N ILE A 948 -33.76 12.82 10.30
CA ILE A 948 -34.75 13.49 11.18
C ILE A 948 -36.18 13.28 10.67
N ASN A 949 -36.42 13.53 9.38
CA ASN A 949 -37.75 13.41 8.78
C ASN A 949 -38.20 11.94 8.60
N GLU A 950 -37.27 10.99 8.48
CA GLU A 950 -37.56 9.55 8.47
C GLU A 950 -37.86 9.02 9.89
N ARG A 951 -37.27 9.60 10.95
CA ARG A 951 -37.50 9.21 12.35
C ARG A 951 -38.74 9.83 12.98
N LEU A 952 -39.11 11.05 12.64
CA LEU A 952 -40.24 11.76 13.26
C LEU A 952 -41.59 11.34 12.64
N SER A 953 -42.68 11.38 13.42
CA SER A 953 -44.04 11.21 12.91
C SER A 953 -44.69 12.56 12.56
N SER A 954 -45.81 12.51 11.82
CA SER A 954 -46.62 13.69 11.52
C SER A 954 -47.01 14.47 12.78
N SER A 955 -47.42 13.80 13.86
CA SER A 955 -47.80 14.43 15.13
C SER A 955 -46.60 14.98 15.92
N GLU A 956 -45.42 14.39 15.77
CA GLU A 956 -44.17 14.93 16.33
C GLU A 956 -43.71 16.18 15.53
N HIS A 957 -43.84 16.17 14.21
CA HIS A 957 -43.60 17.33 13.35
C HIS A 957 -44.61 18.47 13.60
N GLU A 958 -45.88 18.16 13.86
CA GLU A 958 -46.89 19.12 14.31
C GLU A 958 -46.51 19.76 15.65
N ALA A 959 -46.10 18.96 16.64
CA ALA A 959 -45.67 19.49 17.95
C ALA A 959 -44.47 20.45 17.83
N ILE A 960 -43.53 20.17 16.94
CA ILE A 960 -42.41 21.07 16.61
C ILE A 960 -42.93 22.36 15.92
N LYS A 961 -43.88 22.24 14.98
CA LYS A 961 -44.46 23.39 14.25
C LYS A 961 -45.31 24.29 15.16
N GLU A 962 -46.01 23.71 16.13
CA GLU A 962 -46.80 24.40 17.16
C GLU A 962 -45.93 25.01 18.28
N ASN A 963 -44.62 24.78 18.25
CA ASN A 963 -43.68 25.14 19.31
C ASN A 963 -44.08 24.60 20.70
N ASN A 964 -44.55 23.34 20.75
CA ASN A 964 -45.12 22.69 21.93
C ASN A 964 -44.22 21.55 22.46
N PRO A 965 -43.25 21.85 23.36
CA PRO A 965 -42.30 20.86 23.86
C PRO A 965 -42.95 19.82 24.77
N GLU A 966 -44.06 20.11 25.44
CA GLU A 966 -44.80 19.16 26.28
C GLU A 966 -45.49 18.08 25.43
N LYS A 967 -46.12 18.47 24.31
CA LYS A 967 -46.69 17.56 23.30
C LYS A 967 -45.58 16.69 22.69
N LEU A 968 -44.45 17.29 22.31
CA LEU A 968 -43.31 16.55 21.73
C LEU A 968 -42.67 15.58 22.74
N ALA A 969 -42.43 16.01 23.97
CA ALA A 969 -41.88 15.18 25.06
C ALA A 969 -42.74 13.94 25.29
N LYS A 970 -44.07 14.13 25.34
CA LYS A 970 -45.06 13.04 25.48
C LYS A 970 -45.07 12.10 24.27
N CYS A 971 -44.92 12.61 23.04
CA CYS A 971 -44.87 11.78 21.84
C CYS A 971 -43.57 10.97 21.68
N LEU A 972 -42.44 11.49 22.18
CA LEU A 972 -41.12 10.85 22.08
C LEU A 972 -40.68 10.09 23.35
N GLY A 973 -41.49 10.08 24.42
CA GLY A 973 -41.16 9.42 25.68
C GLY A 973 -39.93 10.03 26.39
N THR A 974 -39.71 11.33 26.25
CA THR A 974 -38.48 12.03 26.70
C THR A 974 -38.80 13.23 27.60
N SER A 975 -37.77 13.88 28.16
CA SER A 975 -37.96 15.05 29.02
C SER A 975 -38.30 16.32 28.20
N THR A 976 -39.02 17.27 28.82
CA THR A 976 -39.31 18.57 28.19
C THR A 976 -38.05 19.39 27.89
N VAL A 977 -36.94 19.15 28.61
CA VAL A 977 -35.63 19.73 28.32
C VAL A 977 -35.05 19.15 27.02
N LYS A 978 -35.05 17.81 26.87
CA LYS A 978 -34.55 17.16 25.63
C LYS A 978 -35.47 17.47 24.44
N ALA A 979 -36.77 17.59 24.64
CA ALA A 979 -37.72 18.03 23.62
C ALA A 979 -37.39 19.44 23.09
N LYS A 980 -37.02 20.39 23.96
CA LYS A 980 -36.57 21.74 23.56
C LYS A 980 -35.26 21.70 22.77
N GLU A 981 -34.30 20.85 23.15
CA GLU A 981 -33.06 20.62 22.39
C GLU A 981 -33.36 20.07 20.97
N ILE A 982 -34.24 19.08 20.86
CA ILE A 982 -34.69 18.52 19.57
C ILE A 982 -35.34 19.62 18.70
N MET A 983 -36.23 20.43 19.28
CA MET A 983 -36.93 21.49 18.55
C MET A 983 -35.99 22.55 17.99
N GLU A 984 -35.04 23.04 18.80
CA GLU A 984 -34.11 24.07 18.36
C GLU A 984 -33.14 23.55 17.29
N ILE A 985 -32.65 22.31 17.41
CA ILE A 985 -31.83 21.65 16.38
C ILE A 985 -32.63 21.51 15.06
N VAL A 986 -33.87 21.02 15.11
CA VAL A 986 -34.73 20.88 13.92
C VAL A 986 -35.06 22.25 13.29
N LYS A 987 -35.21 23.31 14.09
CA LYS A 987 -35.41 24.69 13.62
C LYS A 987 -34.17 25.22 12.89
N GLN A 988 -33.01 25.18 13.53
CA GLN A 988 -31.74 25.67 12.96
C GLN A 988 -31.42 24.98 11.62
N ILE A 989 -31.65 23.67 11.56
CA ILE A 989 -31.47 22.87 10.35
C ILE A 989 -32.46 23.28 9.24
N LYS A 990 -33.73 23.56 9.56
CA LYS A 990 -34.72 24.03 8.59
C LYS A 990 -34.44 25.44 8.06
N GLU A 991 -33.86 26.32 8.87
CA GLU A 991 -33.40 27.62 8.40
C GLU A 991 -32.23 27.48 7.40
N ILE A 992 -31.33 26.51 7.62
CA ILE A 992 -30.26 26.18 6.67
C ILE A 992 -30.81 25.50 5.41
N GLU A 993 -31.78 24.59 5.54
CA GLU A 993 -32.43 23.91 4.41
C GLU A 993 -33.04 24.90 3.39
N GLN A 994 -33.68 25.97 3.87
CA GLN A 994 -34.23 27.05 3.03
C GLN A 994 -33.17 27.80 2.21
N HIS A 995 -31.90 27.76 2.61
CA HIS A 995 -30.78 28.38 1.89
C HIS A 995 -30.01 27.41 0.99
N ILE A 996 -30.20 26.09 1.14
CA ILE A 996 -29.62 25.08 0.26
C ILE A 996 -30.51 24.93 -0.98
N GLN A 997 -30.17 25.66 -2.05
CA GLN A 997 -30.88 25.64 -3.34
C GLN A 997 -31.24 24.20 -3.80
N PRO A 998 -32.49 23.93 -4.21
CA PRO A 998 -32.90 22.62 -4.69
C PRO A 998 -32.22 22.32 -6.02
N MET A 999 -31.30 21.36 -6.00
CA MET A 999 -30.63 20.89 -7.20
C MET A 999 -31.59 19.98 -7.96
N TYR A 1000 -32.32 20.54 -8.94
CA TYR A 1000 -33.20 19.79 -9.83
C TYR A 1000 -32.39 18.79 -10.67
N PHE A 1001 -32.26 17.57 -10.17
CA PHE A 1001 -31.81 16.44 -10.97
C PHE A 1001 -32.88 16.14 -12.02
N TYR A 1002 -32.54 16.32 -13.29
CA TYR A 1002 -33.31 15.74 -14.38
C TYR A 1002 -33.22 14.22 -14.27
N ASN A 1003 -34.34 13.58 -13.90
CA ASN A 1003 -34.46 12.13 -13.89
C ASN A 1003 -34.38 11.59 -15.32
N HIS A 1004 -33.18 11.27 -15.79
CA HIS A 1004 -33.02 10.29 -16.85
C HIS A 1004 -33.45 8.93 -16.31
N LYS A 1005 -34.68 8.54 -16.63
CA LYS A 1005 -35.15 7.15 -16.48
C LYS A 1005 -34.17 6.22 -17.21
N PHE A 1006 -33.74 5.18 -16.51
CA PHE A 1006 -33.51 3.91 -17.18
C PHE A 1006 -34.89 3.31 -17.46
N ASP A 1007 -35.22 3.17 -18.74
CA ASP A 1007 -36.20 2.23 -19.28
C ASP A 1007 -35.66 1.73 -20.62
N GLU A 1008 -36.15 0.58 -21.06
CA GLU A 1008 -35.49 -0.30 -22.04
C GLU A 1008 -35.41 0.29 -23.47
N CYS A 1009 -34.35 -0.10 -24.20
CA CYS A 1009 -34.30 0.01 -25.66
C CYS A 1009 -33.57 -1.20 -26.28
N LEU A 1010 -34.36 -2.18 -26.72
CA LEU A 1010 -34.00 -3.00 -27.87
C LEU A 1010 -33.90 -2.10 -29.10
N ALA A 1011 -32.95 -2.39 -30.00
CA ALA A 1011 -32.86 -1.76 -31.32
C ALA A 1011 -34.05 -2.20 -32.23
N PRO A 1012 -34.37 -1.53 -33.38
CA PRO A 1012 -33.49 -0.62 -34.13
C PRO A 1012 -34.14 0.62 -34.82
N ASN A 1013 -33.28 1.39 -35.51
CA ASN A 1013 -33.55 2.24 -36.69
C ASN A 1013 -34.55 3.42 -36.63
N GLN A 1014 -34.01 4.65 -36.75
CA GLN A 1014 -34.50 5.63 -37.74
C GLN A 1014 -33.47 6.73 -38.08
N HIS A 1015 -33.77 7.59 -39.06
CA HIS A 1015 -32.79 8.40 -39.82
C HIS A 1015 -32.54 9.83 -39.31
N GLN A 1016 -31.26 10.25 -39.34
CA GLN A 1016 -30.76 11.60 -39.73
C GLN A 1016 -31.18 12.86 -38.90
N PRO A 1017 -30.55 14.03 -39.13
CA PRO A 1017 -29.11 14.29 -39.33
C PRO A 1017 -28.56 15.41 -38.42
N THR A 1018 -27.25 15.64 -38.46
CA THR A 1018 -26.56 16.74 -37.77
C THR A 1018 -26.81 18.11 -38.40
N LYS A 1019 -27.05 19.16 -37.59
CA LYS A 1019 -26.74 20.57 -37.91
C LYS A 1019 -26.18 21.31 -36.70
N THR A 1020 -25.41 22.36 -36.97
CA THR A 1020 -24.44 22.99 -36.06
C THR A 1020 -24.94 24.28 -35.40
N ASN A 1021 -24.37 24.60 -34.24
CA ASN A 1021 -23.99 25.92 -33.71
C ASN A 1021 -24.74 27.18 -34.19
N ASN A 1022 -25.07 28.06 -33.22
CA ASN A 1022 -24.39 29.36 -33.22
C ASN A 1022 -24.39 30.10 -31.87
N LYS A 1023 -23.28 30.80 -31.60
CA LYS A 1023 -23.19 31.85 -30.56
C LYS A 1023 -23.70 33.16 -31.15
N LYS A 1024 -24.33 34.02 -30.34
CA LYS A 1024 -24.49 35.46 -30.66
C LYS A 1024 -24.04 36.31 -29.47
N LYS A 1025 -23.09 37.22 -29.73
CA LYS A 1025 -22.62 38.24 -28.77
C LYS A 1025 -22.02 39.42 -29.54
N ARG A 1026 -22.81 40.47 -29.78
CA ARG A 1026 -22.36 41.89 -29.76
C ARG A 1026 -23.51 42.87 -30.01
N SER A 1027 -23.24 44.11 -29.61
CA SER A 1027 -24.10 45.28 -29.64
C SER A 1027 -23.94 46.10 -30.93
N ASN A 1028 -25.07 46.68 -31.36
CA ASN A 1028 -25.28 48.01 -31.93
C ASN A 1028 -24.34 48.64 -32.99
N THR A 1029 -25.05 49.24 -33.97
CA THR A 1029 -24.82 50.53 -34.64
C THR A 1029 -23.76 50.72 -35.73
N LEU A 1030 -24.30 50.80 -36.96
CA LEU A 1030 -24.23 51.93 -37.91
C LEU A 1030 -23.26 51.89 -39.11
N ASP A 1031 -23.93 51.85 -40.27
CA ASP A 1031 -23.73 52.59 -41.53
C ASP A 1031 -22.59 52.31 -42.53
N LYS A 1032 -23.05 51.81 -43.69
CA LYS A 1032 -22.85 52.31 -45.07
C LYS A 1032 -21.79 51.70 -46.02
N GLU A 1033 -22.21 51.73 -47.29
CA GLU A 1033 -21.47 51.76 -48.57
C GLU A 1033 -20.70 50.52 -49.10
N ALA A 1034 -21.51 49.57 -49.60
CA ALA A 1034 -21.70 49.28 -51.04
C ALA A 1034 -20.56 48.71 -51.95
N ILE A 1035 -21.00 48.26 -53.14
CA ILE A 1035 -20.25 47.75 -54.32
C ILE A 1035 -19.64 46.32 -54.11
N LYS A 1036 -20.06 45.18 -54.71
CA LYS A 1036 -20.79 44.75 -55.96
C LYS A 1036 -19.82 44.14 -57.01
N VAL A 1037 -20.32 43.18 -57.81
CA VAL A 1037 -19.77 42.56 -59.08
C VAL A 1037 -19.06 41.18 -58.94
N GLN A 1038 -19.19 40.17 -59.83
CA GLN A 1038 -20.33 39.66 -60.66
C GLN A 1038 -19.98 38.36 -61.45
N LYS A 1039 -20.98 37.45 -61.69
CA LYS A 1039 -21.07 36.44 -62.83
C LYS A 1039 -19.96 35.35 -62.89
N MET A 1040 -20.00 34.22 -63.64
CA MET A 1040 -20.99 33.33 -64.33
C MET A 1040 -20.24 32.00 -64.68
N LYS A 1041 -20.74 30.86 -65.23
CA LYS A 1041 -22.02 30.26 -65.73
C LYS A 1041 -21.93 28.72 -65.41
N GLU A 1042 -22.89 27.78 -65.52
CA GLU A 1042 -24.22 27.57 -66.14
C GLU A 1042 -24.24 26.60 -67.36
N ASN A 1043 -25.23 25.68 -67.36
CA ASN A 1043 -25.59 24.58 -68.30
C ASN A 1043 -24.73 23.28 -68.28
N VAL A 1044 -25.21 22.01 -68.22
CA VAL A 1044 -26.50 21.26 -68.48
C VAL A 1044 -26.50 20.48 -69.81
N ASN A 1045 -26.56 19.12 -69.80
CA ASN A 1045 -27.81 18.35 -69.99
C ASN A 1045 -27.75 16.77 -69.91
N GLN A 1046 -28.92 16.20 -69.61
CA GLN A 1046 -29.54 14.85 -69.76
C GLN A 1046 -28.85 13.59 -70.38
N SER A 1047 -28.73 12.54 -69.55
CA SER A 1047 -29.34 11.17 -69.62
C SER A 1047 -29.58 10.38 -70.93
N SER A 1048 -29.16 9.10 -70.95
CA SER A 1048 -29.86 7.91 -71.53
C SER A 1048 -29.05 6.60 -71.33
N LYS A 1049 -29.52 5.34 -71.51
CA LYS A 1049 -30.83 4.66 -71.29
C LYS A 1049 -30.74 3.13 -71.64
N ARG A 1050 -30.79 2.20 -70.65
CA ARG A 1050 -30.96 0.71 -70.82
C ARG A 1050 -29.84 -0.02 -71.64
N GLN A 1051 -29.72 -1.36 -71.78
CA GLN A 1051 -30.52 -2.55 -71.36
C GLN A 1051 -29.60 -3.81 -71.20
N GLU A 1052 -30.11 -4.92 -70.63
CA GLU A 1052 -29.77 -6.37 -70.81
C GLU A 1052 -28.34 -6.84 -71.25
N ASN A 1053 -27.77 -7.97 -70.78
CA ASN A 1053 -28.38 -9.30 -70.87
C ASN A 1053 -27.63 -10.45 -70.10
N ILE A 1054 -28.36 -11.56 -69.88
CA ILE A 1054 -27.91 -12.99 -69.79
C ILE A 1054 -27.00 -13.49 -68.63
N GLN A 1055 -27.40 -14.66 -68.11
CA GLN A 1055 -26.82 -15.53 -67.05
C GLN A 1055 -26.31 -16.86 -67.74
N PRO A 1056 -26.15 -18.08 -67.14
CA PRO A 1056 -26.17 -18.55 -65.74
C PRO A 1056 -25.06 -19.58 -65.34
N HIS A 1057 -25.09 -20.05 -64.08
CA HIS A 1057 -24.64 -21.38 -63.55
C HIS A 1057 -23.14 -21.78 -63.66
N LYS A 1058 -22.56 -22.56 -62.74
CA LYS A 1058 -23.11 -23.68 -61.94
C LYS A 1058 -22.79 -23.65 -60.44
N THR A 1059 -23.40 -24.60 -59.72
CA THR A 1059 -23.46 -24.74 -58.26
C THR A 1059 -22.92 -26.11 -57.81
N GLU A 1060 -22.69 -26.28 -56.50
CA GLU A 1060 -22.60 -27.56 -55.76
C GLU A 1060 -21.37 -28.47 -56.04
N HIS A 1061 -20.91 -29.33 -55.13
CA HIS A 1061 -21.55 -29.96 -53.95
C HIS A 1061 -20.78 -29.82 -52.62
N ALA A 1062 -21.44 -30.23 -51.53
CA ALA A 1062 -20.88 -30.45 -50.20
C ALA A 1062 -21.20 -31.87 -49.69
N LYS A 1063 -20.38 -32.40 -48.77
CA LYS A 1063 -20.63 -33.43 -47.72
C LYS A 1063 -19.31 -34.15 -47.34
N ALA A 1064 -19.17 -34.86 -46.21
CA ALA A 1064 -19.63 -34.70 -44.81
C ALA A 1064 -19.22 -35.97 -44.01
N MET A 1065 -18.99 -35.85 -42.68
CA MET A 1065 -18.94 -36.97 -41.69
C MET A 1065 -17.76 -37.97 -41.90
N THR A 1066 -17.26 -38.78 -40.94
CA THR A 1066 -17.31 -38.96 -39.45
C THR A 1066 -16.06 -39.81 -39.05
N MET A 1067 -15.69 -40.13 -37.79
CA MET A 1067 -16.26 -39.94 -36.43
C MET A 1067 -15.14 -39.88 -35.35
N ASN A 1068 -15.55 -39.75 -34.09
CA ASN A 1068 -14.89 -40.08 -32.80
C ASN A 1068 -13.51 -40.80 -32.81
N ILE A 1069 -12.57 -40.28 -32.01
CA ILE A 1069 -12.35 -40.72 -30.60
C ILE A 1069 -12.41 -39.47 -29.71
#